data_AF-A0A2R5ETT0-F1
#
_entry.id   AF-A0A2R5ETT0-F1
#
_cell.length_a   1.000
_cell.length_b   1.000
_cell.length_c   1.000
_cell.angle_alpha   90.00
_cell.angle_beta   90.00
_cell.angle_gamma   90.00
#
_symmetry.space_group_name_H-M   'P 1'
#
loop_
_entity.id
_entity.type
_entity.pdbx_description
1 polymer ?
#
loop_
_entity_poly.entity_id
_entity_poly.type
_entity_poly.pdbx_seq_one_letter_code
_entity_poly.pdbx_strand_id
1 'polypeptide(L)'
;MKANYPYTGPDYTSIYWHHIPVFISMLEDFLINSAWAKSERSIEFPSLNQSGYAYFASNQYGHAPGVFYEEEEMWLWLDRGIIEPDSVEIDYLAARKDGKLGLALLNEGNLPRETVIELGEKVPGGATYSGTATVYEADGTESSVAVVDGQFTLEIPAKGIRSVVLSIPGMQAPGYARTDVEYSNNLRQTVSEHTRGKGHVIQLEPDSYYAYVYVSDMNDKSDKVSISYQVGNTTSNAEKVGYPYEFLIKVEDPNAVFTYELTAEKGGQNESLGGGTLHPTDFASPGVSIPEEGQFEPIELSVITSGTGSGRLRFVVDLDAFPFAVSENLLKDLRVTGTLTPASGPALELDSTIIGNEVRPNGTTVLVVRPTDEVPLVNYQNYAITLTIHPRPKPGNFEPFALSVISAGRASGHNRMVVSAADFPFAIAGNTLSGYRVTGVLKHKTNGSALVLDSVISGNEMRANNQTILVIAPTLEVPYRDYNDYEIELAIHPFAPDAAPVPASAELSHNQGTGGMADGFYDVTMNLWYGNNAGLYQLYENGVLIDTQWLTVNSPAAQTAVTPVTYRENGTYRYHARLANAFGETVTPTVIVEVTEASPAPFVLSHDNWAGSGEYTVTMNMWWGRNGTTYRLFENGVLIDTQALPDQSPMGQSVVTELHGRSPGVYAYRAELANYAGTVTSEAETVVVDGAPLGE
;
A
#
# COMPACT_ATOMS: atom_id res chain seq x y z
N MET A 1 -34.39 -16.07 -31.75
CA MET A 1 -34.25 -14.62 -32.01
C MET A 1 -35.18 -14.26 -33.16
N LYS A 2 -36.01 -13.20 -33.07
CA LYS A 2 -36.90 -12.82 -34.19
C LYS A 2 -36.06 -12.38 -35.39
N ALA A 3 -36.48 -12.72 -36.61
CA ALA A 3 -35.71 -12.45 -37.83
C ALA A 3 -35.47 -10.95 -38.11
N ASN A 4 -36.28 -10.07 -37.52
CA ASN A 4 -36.16 -8.62 -37.66
C ASN A 4 -35.31 -7.96 -36.54
N TYR A 5 -34.80 -8.73 -35.57
CA TYR A 5 -33.99 -8.22 -34.46
C TYR A 5 -32.80 -7.32 -34.87
N PRO A 6 -32.06 -7.59 -35.97
CA PRO A 6 -30.98 -6.71 -36.44
C PRO A 6 -31.44 -5.34 -36.94
N TYR A 7 -32.73 -5.19 -37.30
CA TYR A 7 -33.30 -3.97 -37.87
C TYR A 7 -34.13 -3.16 -36.88
N THR A 8 -34.75 -3.84 -35.91
CA THR A 8 -35.51 -3.17 -34.84
C THR A 8 -34.66 -2.89 -33.61
N GLY A 9 -33.52 -3.58 -33.47
CA GLY A 9 -32.70 -3.52 -32.27
C GLY A 9 -33.45 -3.93 -30.99
N PRO A 10 -32.81 -3.84 -29.82
CA PRO A 10 -33.52 -3.67 -28.57
C PRO A 10 -34.24 -2.31 -28.56
N ASP A 11 -35.38 -2.22 -27.87
CA ASP A 11 -36.04 -0.94 -27.61
C ASP A 11 -35.10 -0.07 -26.75
N TYR A 12 -34.75 1.13 -27.24
CA TYR A 12 -33.84 2.07 -26.56
C TYR A 12 -34.39 2.59 -25.23
N THR A 13 -35.63 2.26 -24.88
CA THR A 13 -36.25 2.60 -23.57
C THR A 13 -35.92 1.60 -22.46
N SER A 14 -35.16 0.54 -22.73
CA SER A 14 -34.80 -0.47 -21.72
C SER A 14 -33.43 -0.20 -21.10
N ILE A 15 -33.40 0.29 -19.86
CA ILE A 15 -32.17 0.47 -19.07
C ILE A 15 -31.93 -0.81 -18.26
N TYR A 16 -30.77 -1.44 -18.48
CA TYR A 16 -30.26 -2.49 -17.60
C TYR A 16 -29.35 -1.85 -16.54
N TRP A 17 -29.78 -1.85 -15.29
CA TRP A 17 -29.07 -1.20 -14.18
C TRP A 17 -27.63 -1.68 -13.99
N HIS A 18 -27.33 -2.93 -14.34
CA HIS A 18 -25.99 -3.49 -14.27
C HIS A 18 -25.03 -2.96 -15.36
N HIS A 19 -25.49 -2.21 -16.36
CA HIS A 19 -24.62 -1.55 -17.34
C HIS A 19 -24.04 -0.24 -16.81
N ILE A 20 -24.66 0.40 -15.81
CA ILE A 20 -24.23 1.70 -15.30
C ILE A 20 -22.77 1.68 -14.84
N PRO A 21 -22.30 0.71 -14.04
CA PRO A 21 -20.89 0.66 -13.62
C PRO A 21 -19.91 0.52 -14.80
N VAL A 22 -20.29 -0.18 -15.87
CA VAL A 22 -19.44 -0.35 -17.07
C VAL A 22 -19.31 0.96 -17.85
N PHE A 23 -20.40 1.71 -17.97
CA PHE A 23 -20.34 3.03 -18.62
C PHE A 23 -19.55 4.04 -17.78
N ILE A 24 -19.68 3.98 -16.45
CA ILE A 24 -18.87 4.82 -15.55
C ILE A 24 -17.38 4.51 -15.73
N SER A 25 -16.98 3.23 -15.75
CA SER A 25 -15.56 2.90 -15.92
C SER A 25 -15.01 3.33 -17.29
N MET A 26 -15.80 3.27 -18.36
CA MET A 26 -15.40 3.82 -19.66
C MET A 26 -15.21 5.33 -19.66
N LEU A 27 -16.08 6.06 -18.96
CA LEU A 27 -15.99 7.52 -18.84
C LEU A 27 -14.80 7.94 -17.97
N GLU A 28 -14.57 7.25 -16.85
CA GLU A 28 -13.42 7.46 -15.98
C GLU A 28 -12.11 7.21 -16.73
N ASP A 29 -12.01 6.08 -17.43
CA ASP A 29 -10.84 5.72 -18.24
C ASP A 29 -10.59 6.76 -19.34
N PHE A 30 -11.64 7.23 -20.04
CA PHE A 30 -11.49 8.30 -21.02
C PHE A 30 -10.96 9.60 -20.40
N LEU A 31 -11.55 10.06 -19.29
CA LEU A 31 -11.18 11.32 -18.65
C LEU A 31 -9.73 11.26 -18.12
N ILE A 32 -9.37 10.18 -17.43
CA ILE A 32 -8.04 10.01 -16.84
C ILE A 32 -6.97 9.85 -17.94
N ASN A 33 -7.21 9.03 -18.97
CA ASN A 33 -6.26 8.90 -20.08
C ASN A 33 -6.17 10.16 -20.93
N SER A 34 -7.25 10.94 -21.05
CA SER A 34 -7.19 12.24 -21.71
C SER A 34 -6.30 13.21 -20.94
N ALA A 35 -6.40 13.26 -19.61
CA ALA A 35 -5.48 14.06 -18.79
C ALA A 35 -4.04 13.57 -18.95
N TRP A 36 -3.79 12.27 -18.80
CA TRP A 36 -2.46 11.65 -18.95
C TRP A 36 -1.82 11.94 -20.31
N ALA A 37 -2.58 11.78 -21.40
CA ALA A 37 -2.08 12.00 -22.75
C ALA A 37 -1.84 13.49 -23.05
N LYS A 38 -2.78 14.37 -22.66
CA LYS A 38 -2.68 15.81 -22.95
C LYS A 38 -1.64 16.51 -22.07
N SER A 39 -1.33 15.97 -20.89
CA SER A 39 -0.30 16.49 -19.97
C SER A 39 1.09 15.91 -20.22
N GLU A 40 1.35 15.32 -21.40
CA GLU A 40 2.62 14.64 -21.72
C GLU A 40 3.11 13.64 -20.66
N ARG A 41 2.16 12.94 -20.01
CA ARG A 41 2.35 11.98 -18.90
C ARG A 41 2.79 12.59 -17.56
N SER A 42 2.73 13.91 -17.39
CA SER A 42 2.95 14.56 -16.10
C SER A 42 1.81 14.32 -15.09
N ILE A 43 0.61 13.94 -15.54
CA ILE A 43 -0.48 13.48 -14.67
C ILE A 43 -0.67 11.99 -14.90
N GLU A 44 -0.43 11.15 -13.89
CA GLU A 44 -0.52 9.70 -14.01
C GLU A 44 -1.13 9.07 -12.76
N PHE A 45 -2.11 8.18 -12.95
CA PHE A 45 -2.72 7.42 -11.86
C PHE A 45 -2.71 5.93 -12.17
N PRO A 46 -2.30 5.08 -11.20
CA PRO A 46 -2.26 3.64 -11.40
C PRO A 46 -3.66 3.06 -11.54
N SER A 47 -3.79 2.03 -12.36
CA SER A 47 -5.03 1.26 -12.52
C SER A 47 -4.83 -0.23 -12.30
N LEU A 48 -5.91 -0.91 -11.93
CA LEU A 48 -6.00 -2.36 -11.94
C LEU A 48 -6.89 -2.82 -13.10
N ASN A 49 -6.55 -3.95 -13.71
CA ASN A 49 -7.44 -4.57 -14.67
C ASN A 49 -8.64 -5.18 -13.95
N GLN A 50 -9.85 -4.78 -14.34
CA GLN A 50 -11.08 -5.39 -13.90
C GLN A 50 -11.74 -6.14 -15.05
N SER A 51 -11.98 -7.44 -14.87
CA SER A 51 -12.83 -8.25 -15.74
C SER A 51 -14.23 -8.32 -15.13
N GLY A 52 -15.13 -7.47 -15.63
CA GLY A 52 -16.47 -7.26 -15.10
C GLY A 52 -17.56 -8.11 -15.77
N TYR A 53 -18.82 -7.73 -15.52
CA TYR A 53 -20.01 -8.34 -16.11
C TYR A 53 -19.89 -8.49 -17.64
N ALA A 54 -20.35 -9.63 -18.17
CA ALA A 54 -20.33 -9.94 -19.61
C ALA A 54 -18.96 -9.77 -20.30
N TYR A 55 -17.85 -10.01 -19.59
CA TYR A 55 -16.48 -9.97 -20.10
C TYR A 55 -15.99 -8.58 -20.53
N PHE A 56 -16.64 -7.49 -20.10
CA PHE A 56 -16.06 -6.17 -20.25
C PHE A 56 -14.77 -6.08 -19.42
N ALA A 57 -13.69 -5.70 -20.09
CA ALA A 57 -12.41 -5.40 -19.46
C ALA A 57 -12.25 -3.89 -19.37
N SER A 58 -12.10 -3.36 -18.16
CA SER A 58 -11.88 -1.94 -17.91
C SER A 58 -10.74 -1.74 -16.93
N ASN A 59 -10.15 -0.54 -16.96
CA ASN A 59 -9.24 -0.09 -15.92
C ASN A 59 -10.05 0.42 -14.73
N GLN A 60 -9.66 0.03 -13.53
CA GLN A 60 -10.20 0.56 -12.28
C GLN A 60 -9.13 1.42 -11.59
N TYR A 61 -9.48 2.69 -11.35
CA TYR A 61 -8.61 3.68 -10.73
C TYR A 61 -8.97 3.92 -9.26
N GLY A 62 -8.11 4.63 -8.53
CA GLY A 62 -8.35 5.07 -7.15
C GLY A 62 -7.92 4.08 -6.05
N HIS A 63 -7.28 2.97 -6.41
CA HIS A 63 -6.77 1.97 -5.45
C HIS A 63 -5.41 2.36 -4.82
N ALA A 64 -4.69 3.29 -5.44
CA ALA A 64 -3.39 3.79 -5.02
C ALA A 64 -3.25 5.26 -5.48
N PRO A 65 -2.38 6.05 -4.83
CA PRO A 65 -2.15 7.42 -5.26
C PRO A 65 -1.34 7.44 -6.56
N GLY A 66 -1.39 8.58 -7.24
CA GLY A 66 -0.65 8.88 -8.46
C GLY A 66 0.19 10.15 -8.34
N VAL A 67 0.56 10.67 -9.50
CA VAL A 67 1.39 11.86 -9.69
C VAL A 67 0.58 12.93 -10.41
N PHE A 68 0.72 14.17 -9.97
CA PHE A 68 0.14 15.35 -10.59
C PHE A 68 1.23 16.41 -10.75
N TYR A 69 1.93 16.40 -11.89
CA TYR A 69 3.17 17.16 -12.13
C TYR A 69 4.20 16.89 -11.03
N GLU A 70 4.63 17.92 -10.29
CA GLU A 70 5.61 17.78 -9.20
C GLU A 70 5.02 17.18 -7.92
N GLU A 71 3.70 17.03 -7.85
CA GLU A 71 3.03 16.52 -6.66
C GLU A 71 2.86 14.99 -6.75
N GLU A 72 3.67 14.26 -5.97
CA GLU A 72 3.48 12.83 -5.71
C GLU A 72 2.41 12.58 -4.63
N GLU A 73 2.00 11.33 -4.48
CA GLU A 73 0.99 10.88 -3.49
C GLU A 73 -0.39 11.57 -3.63
N MET A 74 -0.75 11.96 -4.85
CA MET A 74 -2.02 12.60 -5.14
C MET A 74 -3.12 11.55 -5.32
N TRP A 75 -4.28 11.76 -4.71
CA TRP A 75 -5.41 10.85 -4.82
C TRP A 75 -6.49 11.43 -5.72
N LEU A 76 -6.97 10.63 -6.69
CA LEU A 76 -8.11 11.00 -7.53
C LEU A 76 -9.31 11.44 -6.69
N TRP A 77 -9.96 12.51 -7.11
CA TRP A 77 -11.14 13.05 -6.46
C TRP A 77 -12.23 13.29 -7.51
N LEU A 78 -13.02 12.24 -7.77
CA LEU A 78 -14.07 12.24 -8.79
C LEU A 78 -15.44 12.52 -8.15
N ASP A 79 -15.59 13.73 -7.62
CA ASP A 79 -16.80 14.11 -6.89
C ASP A 79 -17.43 15.40 -7.44
N ARG A 80 -18.75 15.55 -7.26
CA ARG A 80 -19.48 16.77 -7.63
C ARG A 80 -19.20 17.86 -6.61
N GLY A 81 -19.16 19.12 -7.06
CA GLY A 81 -18.98 20.28 -6.17
C GLY A 81 -17.53 20.56 -5.79
N ILE A 82 -16.57 20.07 -6.58
CA ILE A 82 -15.14 20.38 -6.40
C ILE A 82 -14.82 21.73 -7.05
N ILE A 83 -15.20 21.91 -8.31
CA ILE A 83 -15.11 23.18 -9.05
C ILE A 83 -16.30 23.34 -10.00
N GLU A 84 -16.51 24.57 -10.45
CA GLU A 84 -17.48 24.93 -11.49
C GLU A 84 -16.80 25.80 -12.56
N PRO A 85 -16.44 25.22 -13.73
CA PRO A 85 -16.05 26.00 -14.90
C PRO A 85 -17.26 26.70 -15.53
N ASP A 86 -17.12 27.97 -15.95
CA ASP A 86 -18.19 28.73 -16.61
C ASP A 86 -18.49 28.30 -18.07
N SER A 87 -17.79 27.28 -18.56
CA SER A 87 -17.91 26.75 -19.91
C SER A 87 -18.12 25.24 -19.90
N VAL A 88 -19.15 24.79 -20.59
CA VAL A 88 -19.45 23.36 -20.82
C VAL A 88 -18.44 22.66 -21.73
N GLU A 89 -17.53 23.41 -22.36
CA GLU A 89 -16.44 22.85 -23.16
C GLU A 89 -15.26 22.36 -22.31
N ILE A 90 -15.25 22.69 -21.00
CA ILE A 90 -14.15 22.37 -20.09
C ILE A 90 -14.53 21.19 -19.21
N ASP A 91 -13.92 20.05 -19.48
CA ASP A 91 -13.91 18.90 -18.56
C ASP A 91 -12.82 19.10 -17.51
N TYR A 92 -12.93 18.43 -16.35
CA TYR A 92 -11.87 18.46 -15.35
C TYR A 92 -11.60 17.11 -14.70
N LEU A 93 -10.33 16.87 -14.36
CA LEU A 93 -9.88 15.80 -13.49
C LEU A 93 -9.29 16.42 -12.22
N ALA A 94 -9.84 16.09 -11.05
CA ALA A 94 -9.35 16.60 -9.78
C ALA A 94 -8.59 15.52 -8.99
N ALA A 95 -7.60 15.95 -8.22
CA ALA A 95 -6.88 15.13 -7.27
C ALA A 95 -6.53 15.91 -6.01
N ARG A 96 -6.34 15.22 -4.88
CA ARG A 96 -6.02 15.85 -3.60
C ARG A 96 -5.07 15.03 -2.76
N LYS A 97 -4.34 15.70 -1.89
CA LYS A 97 -3.65 15.14 -0.72
C LYS A 97 -3.69 16.17 0.41
N ASP A 98 -3.05 15.87 1.53
CA ASP A 98 -2.98 16.80 2.65
C ASP A 98 -2.39 18.15 2.20
N GLY A 99 -3.20 19.20 2.34
CA GLY A 99 -2.86 20.58 1.99
C GLY A 99 -2.86 20.94 0.50
N LYS A 100 -3.15 20.00 -0.42
CA LYS A 100 -3.03 20.24 -1.88
C LYS A 100 -4.25 19.82 -2.67
N LEU A 101 -4.62 20.65 -3.65
CA LEU A 101 -5.65 20.39 -4.66
C LEU A 101 -5.02 20.52 -6.05
N GLY A 102 -5.06 19.45 -6.85
CA GLY A 102 -4.70 19.44 -8.26
C GLY A 102 -5.95 19.42 -9.14
N LEU A 103 -5.98 20.24 -10.19
CA LEU A 103 -7.08 20.32 -11.16
C LEU A 103 -6.51 20.30 -12.57
N ALA A 104 -6.86 19.31 -13.37
CA ALA A 104 -6.50 19.23 -14.79
C ALA A 104 -7.71 19.67 -15.62
N LEU A 105 -7.61 20.79 -16.32
CA LEU A 105 -8.70 21.40 -17.08
C LEU A 105 -8.51 21.11 -18.56
N LEU A 106 -9.45 20.40 -19.17
CA LEU A 106 -9.36 19.84 -20.52
C LEU A 106 -10.36 20.57 -21.41
N ASN A 107 -9.89 21.21 -22.47
CA ASN A 107 -10.77 21.89 -23.42
C ASN A 107 -11.16 20.96 -24.56
N GLU A 108 -12.46 20.71 -24.73
CA GLU A 108 -13.02 19.92 -25.83
C GLU A 108 -13.46 20.77 -27.04
N GLY A 109 -13.36 22.10 -26.93
CA GLY A 109 -13.53 23.03 -28.03
C GLY A 109 -12.39 22.95 -29.06
N ASN A 110 -12.69 23.38 -30.29
CA ASN A 110 -11.71 23.48 -31.38
C ASN A 110 -10.97 24.83 -31.40
N LEU A 111 -11.21 25.70 -30.42
CA LEU A 111 -10.58 27.00 -30.25
C LEU A 111 -10.08 27.15 -28.80
N PRO A 112 -9.02 27.94 -28.56
CA PRO A 112 -8.65 28.33 -27.20
C PRO A 112 -9.84 28.97 -26.48
N ARG A 113 -9.98 28.67 -25.20
CA ARG A 113 -11.12 29.10 -24.40
C ARG A 113 -10.65 29.73 -23.09
N GLU A 114 -10.87 31.01 -22.93
CA GLU A 114 -10.82 31.68 -21.62
C GLU A 114 -12.04 31.25 -20.79
N THR A 115 -11.78 30.75 -19.58
CA THR A 115 -12.79 30.17 -18.68
C THR A 115 -12.54 30.65 -17.25
N VAL A 116 -13.61 31.04 -16.56
CA VAL A 116 -13.58 31.30 -15.11
C VAL A 116 -13.82 29.98 -14.38
N ILE A 117 -12.96 29.66 -13.42
CA ILE A 117 -13.08 28.48 -12.57
C ILE A 117 -13.41 28.94 -11.15
N GLU A 118 -14.52 28.45 -10.61
CA GLU A 118 -14.93 28.68 -9.22
C GLU A 118 -14.67 27.42 -8.37
N LEU A 119 -14.05 27.59 -7.19
CA LEU A 119 -13.86 26.52 -6.21
C LEU A 119 -15.21 26.20 -5.53
N GLY A 120 -15.61 24.93 -5.58
CA GLY A 120 -16.90 24.46 -5.07
C GLY A 120 -16.92 24.19 -3.56
N GLU A 121 -18.08 23.79 -3.05
CA GLU A 121 -18.37 23.63 -1.62
C GLU A 121 -17.57 22.53 -0.93
N LYS A 122 -17.02 21.57 -1.69
CA LYS A 122 -16.19 20.49 -1.13
C LYS A 122 -14.77 20.92 -0.84
N VAL A 123 -14.33 22.03 -1.43
CA VAL A 123 -13.02 22.60 -1.16
C VAL A 123 -13.09 23.36 0.17
N PRO A 124 -12.29 23.01 1.19
CA PRO A 124 -12.30 23.69 2.47
C PRO A 124 -12.04 25.19 2.31
N GLY A 125 -13.04 26.01 2.66
CA GLY A 125 -12.98 27.46 2.48
C GLY A 125 -13.01 27.94 1.03
N GLY A 126 -13.39 27.09 0.07
CA GLY A 126 -13.31 27.33 -1.39
C GLY A 126 -13.79 28.70 -1.83
N ALA A 127 -15.06 29.04 -1.54
CA ALA A 127 -15.68 30.32 -1.91
C ALA A 127 -15.05 31.58 -1.29
N THR A 128 -14.12 31.42 -0.33
CA THR A 128 -13.42 32.52 0.35
C THR A 128 -11.91 32.43 0.20
N TYR A 129 -11.42 31.41 -0.52
CA TYR A 129 -10.00 31.17 -0.65
C TYR A 129 -9.36 32.25 -1.52
N SER A 130 -8.33 32.91 -1.01
CA SER A 130 -7.52 33.85 -1.78
C SER A 130 -6.05 33.50 -1.62
N GLY A 131 -5.32 33.42 -2.73
CA GLY A 131 -3.94 32.96 -2.76
C GLY A 131 -3.39 32.90 -4.17
N THR A 132 -2.36 32.08 -4.37
CA THR A 132 -1.76 31.84 -5.68
C THR A 132 -1.87 30.37 -6.02
N ALA A 133 -2.22 30.06 -7.27
CA ALA A 133 -2.17 28.72 -7.82
C ALA A 133 -0.97 28.61 -8.78
N THR A 134 -0.25 27.50 -8.71
CA THR A 134 0.73 27.14 -9.73
C THR A 134 -0.03 26.62 -10.94
N VAL A 135 0.30 27.13 -12.13
CA VAL A 135 -0.32 26.73 -13.40
C VAL A 135 0.71 25.97 -14.21
N TYR A 136 0.32 24.83 -14.75
CA TYR A 136 1.13 23.99 -15.61
C TYR A 136 0.61 24.00 -17.05
N GLU A 137 1.54 24.16 -17.98
CA GLU A 137 1.38 23.78 -19.39
C GLU A 137 1.32 22.26 -19.56
N ALA A 138 1.06 21.80 -20.79
CA ALA A 138 1.10 20.38 -21.14
C ALA A 138 2.48 19.74 -20.87
N ASP A 139 3.57 20.46 -21.15
CA ASP A 139 4.96 19.98 -21.00
C ASP A 139 5.54 20.15 -19.59
N GLY A 140 4.72 20.63 -18.64
CA GLY A 140 5.14 20.91 -17.26
C GLY A 140 5.73 22.30 -17.04
N THR A 141 5.81 23.16 -18.06
CA THR A 141 6.24 24.55 -17.88
C THR A 141 5.33 25.27 -16.88
N GLU A 142 5.94 25.87 -15.86
CA GLU A 142 5.23 26.51 -14.77
C GLU A 142 4.96 28.00 -15.02
N SER A 143 3.81 28.44 -14.54
CA SER A 143 3.46 29.84 -14.34
C SER A 143 2.56 29.95 -13.09
N SER A 144 1.98 31.12 -12.84
CA SER A 144 1.09 31.30 -11.70
C SER A 144 -0.11 32.17 -12.04
N VAL A 145 -1.21 31.95 -11.31
CA VAL A 145 -2.43 32.77 -11.37
C VAL A 145 -2.88 33.12 -9.96
N ALA A 146 -3.36 34.35 -9.79
CA ALA A 146 -3.98 34.76 -8.53
C ALA A 146 -5.38 34.13 -8.43
N VAL A 147 -5.68 33.58 -7.26
CA VAL A 147 -7.03 33.13 -6.90
C VAL A 147 -7.59 34.16 -5.93
N VAL A 148 -8.76 34.70 -6.24
CA VAL A 148 -9.43 35.73 -5.44
C VAL A 148 -10.84 35.27 -5.18
N ASP A 149 -11.22 35.21 -3.90
CA ASP A 149 -12.56 34.79 -3.45
C ASP A 149 -13.02 33.48 -4.12
N GLY A 150 -12.11 32.50 -4.20
CA GLY A 150 -12.36 31.18 -4.76
C GLY A 150 -12.38 31.11 -6.28
N GLN A 151 -12.05 32.20 -6.98
CA GLN A 151 -12.13 32.26 -8.44
C GLN A 151 -10.78 32.58 -9.09
N PHE A 152 -10.54 31.99 -10.25
CA PHE A 152 -9.43 32.34 -11.13
C PHE A 152 -9.82 32.14 -12.60
N THR A 153 -9.12 32.81 -13.51
CA THR A 153 -9.38 32.75 -14.95
C THR A 153 -8.16 32.20 -15.69
N LEU A 154 -8.38 31.26 -16.61
CA LEU A 154 -7.32 30.69 -17.46
C LEU A 154 -7.79 30.56 -18.90
N GLU A 155 -6.87 30.78 -19.84
CA GLU A 155 -7.06 30.38 -21.24
C GLU A 155 -6.53 28.95 -21.45
N ILE A 156 -7.43 28.06 -21.86
CA ILE A 156 -7.14 26.64 -22.10
C ILE A 156 -7.04 26.40 -23.61
N PRO A 157 -5.91 25.89 -24.13
CA PRO A 157 -5.72 25.68 -25.58
C PRO A 157 -6.79 24.77 -26.21
N ALA A 158 -7.10 24.99 -27.49
CA ALA A 158 -8.01 24.14 -28.26
C ALA A 158 -7.59 22.66 -28.17
N LYS A 159 -8.52 21.76 -27.82
CA LYS A 159 -8.23 20.33 -27.64
C LYS A 159 -7.08 20.01 -26.66
N GLY A 160 -6.63 20.99 -25.87
CA GLY A 160 -5.48 20.91 -24.99
C GLY A 160 -5.85 20.84 -23.51
N ILE A 161 -4.86 21.12 -22.68
CA ILE A 161 -4.95 21.08 -21.22
C ILE A 161 -4.31 22.32 -20.60
N ARG A 162 -4.83 22.71 -19.44
CA ARG A 162 -4.15 23.54 -18.43
C ARG A 162 -4.37 22.90 -17.09
N SER A 163 -3.34 22.81 -16.27
CA SER A 163 -3.49 22.23 -14.94
C SER A 163 -3.12 23.23 -13.88
N VAL A 164 -3.73 23.12 -12.70
CA VAL A 164 -3.39 23.97 -11.56
C VAL A 164 -3.20 23.15 -10.29
N VAL A 165 -2.25 23.59 -9.46
CA VAL A 165 -2.06 23.09 -8.10
C VAL A 165 -2.25 24.24 -7.12
N LEU A 166 -3.16 24.05 -6.16
CA LEU A 166 -3.46 24.99 -5.09
C LEU A 166 -3.03 24.41 -3.75
N SER A 167 -2.45 25.27 -2.90
CA SER A 167 -2.16 24.93 -1.51
C SER A 167 -3.31 25.41 -0.62
N ILE A 168 -4.22 24.49 -0.27
CA ILE A 168 -5.47 24.82 0.44
C ILE A 168 -5.38 24.34 1.88
N PRO A 169 -5.35 25.24 2.88
CA PRO A 169 -5.39 24.86 4.28
C PRO A 169 -6.63 24.01 4.61
N GLY A 170 -6.42 22.88 5.27
CA GLY A 170 -7.49 21.97 5.64
C GLY A 170 -7.91 20.98 4.55
N MET A 171 -7.29 21.02 3.37
CA MET A 171 -7.41 19.92 2.40
C MET A 171 -6.80 18.64 2.99
N GLN A 172 -7.47 17.51 2.80
CA GLN A 172 -7.05 16.21 3.32
C GLN A 172 -7.03 15.16 2.20
N ALA A 173 -6.13 14.19 2.31
CA ALA A 173 -6.22 12.94 1.55
C ALA A 173 -7.57 12.23 1.82
N PRO A 174 -8.10 11.41 0.89
CA PRO A 174 -9.35 10.70 1.14
C PRO A 174 -9.21 9.71 2.29
N GLY A 175 -10.29 9.48 3.05
CA GLY A 175 -10.23 8.61 4.23
C GLY A 175 -9.80 7.18 3.94
N TYR A 176 -10.10 6.66 2.74
CA TYR A 176 -9.66 5.35 2.26
C TYR A 176 -8.17 5.28 1.86
N ALA A 177 -7.46 6.43 1.79
CA ALA A 177 -6.00 6.44 1.63
C ALA A 177 -5.27 5.86 2.84
N ARG A 178 -5.95 5.75 4.00
CA ARG A 178 -5.42 5.13 5.21
C ARG A 178 -5.47 3.61 5.07
N THR A 179 -4.40 3.04 4.51
CA THR A 179 -4.22 1.58 4.39
C THR A 179 -3.86 0.90 5.71
N ASP A 180 -3.40 1.68 6.70
CA ASP A 180 -2.90 1.18 7.98
C ASP A 180 -4.02 0.97 9.02
N VAL A 181 -5.28 1.07 8.59
CA VAL A 181 -6.42 0.87 9.47
C VAL A 181 -6.59 -0.62 9.71
N GLU A 182 -6.19 -1.07 10.90
CA GLU A 182 -6.49 -2.42 11.37
C GLU A 182 -7.99 -2.55 11.66
N TYR A 183 -8.67 -3.38 10.87
CA TYR A 183 -10.06 -3.72 11.13
C TYR A 183 -10.14 -4.70 12.31
N SER A 184 -10.83 -4.29 13.37
CA SER A 184 -11.16 -5.21 14.45
C SER A 184 -12.11 -6.29 13.93
N ASN A 185 -11.79 -7.56 14.19
CA ASN A 185 -12.75 -8.66 14.01
C ASN A 185 -13.85 -8.67 15.10
N ASN A 186 -13.81 -7.72 16.05
CA ASN A 186 -14.89 -7.52 17.01
C ASN A 186 -16.03 -6.74 16.35
N LEU A 187 -16.90 -7.48 15.66
CA LEU A 187 -18.07 -6.94 14.97
C LEU A 187 -19.16 -6.41 15.91
N ARG A 188 -18.94 -6.40 17.24
CA ARG A 188 -19.90 -5.98 18.28
C ARG A 188 -21.34 -6.42 17.93
N GLN A 189 -22.28 -5.49 17.86
CA GLN A 189 -23.64 -5.70 17.37
C GLN A 189 -23.89 -4.85 16.13
N THR A 190 -23.11 -5.11 15.07
CA THR A 190 -23.23 -4.45 13.75
C THR A 190 -24.47 -4.87 12.95
N VAL A 191 -25.22 -5.88 13.43
CA VAL A 191 -26.47 -6.35 12.84
C VAL A 191 -27.55 -6.39 13.91
N SER A 192 -28.75 -5.94 13.52
CA SER A 192 -29.94 -6.05 14.36
C SER A 192 -31.11 -6.58 13.53
N GLU A 193 -31.96 -7.40 14.14
CA GLU A 193 -33.15 -7.97 13.50
C GLU A 193 -34.41 -7.29 14.02
N HIS A 194 -35.35 -7.04 13.11
CA HIS A 194 -36.68 -6.52 13.40
C HIS A 194 -37.72 -7.24 12.54
N THR A 195 -38.99 -6.92 12.74
CA THR A 195 -40.05 -7.58 11.99
C THR A 195 -39.91 -7.28 10.49
N ARG A 196 -39.76 -8.35 9.70
CA ARG A 196 -39.66 -8.32 8.22
C ARG A 196 -38.48 -7.51 7.69
N GLY A 197 -37.37 -7.41 8.41
CA GLY A 197 -36.18 -6.72 7.93
C GLY A 197 -34.97 -6.83 8.85
N LYS A 198 -33.89 -6.12 8.50
CA LYS A 198 -32.67 -6.02 9.31
C LYS A 198 -32.07 -4.62 9.24
N GLY A 199 -31.34 -4.28 10.30
CA GLY A 199 -30.40 -3.16 10.34
C GLY A 199 -28.97 -3.67 10.24
N HIS A 200 -28.13 -2.93 9.52
CA HIS A 200 -26.72 -3.22 9.30
C HIS A 200 -25.88 -1.95 9.51
N VAL A 201 -24.71 -2.11 10.09
CA VAL A 201 -23.63 -1.12 9.98
C VAL A 201 -22.88 -1.36 8.68
N ILE A 202 -22.72 -0.32 7.88
CA ILE A 202 -21.79 -0.26 6.75
C ILE A 202 -20.73 0.76 7.11
N GLN A 203 -19.52 0.29 7.42
CA GLN A 203 -18.41 1.13 7.85
C GLN A 203 -17.19 0.81 7.00
N LEU A 204 -16.83 1.75 6.12
CA LEU A 204 -15.72 1.62 5.16
C LEU A 204 -14.45 2.35 5.62
N GLU A 205 -14.58 3.24 6.62
CA GLU A 205 -13.50 4.05 7.17
C GLU A 205 -13.74 4.28 8.67
N PRO A 206 -12.70 4.61 9.46
CA PRO A 206 -12.82 4.75 10.92
C PRO A 206 -13.56 6.02 11.36
N ASP A 207 -13.76 6.99 10.48
CA ASP A 207 -14.26 8.32 10.85
C ASP A 207 -15.79 8.42 10.87
N SER A 208 -16.49 7.54 10.14
CA SER A 208 -17.96 7.55 10.10
C SER A 208 -18.51 6.19 9.68
N TYR A 209 -19.81 5.96 9.88
CA TYR A 209 -20.49 4.78 9.38
C TYR A 209 -21.89 5.08 8.88
N TYR A 210 -22.49 4.12 8.17
CA TYR A 210 -23.88 4.18 7.75
C TYR A 210 -24.71 3.12 8.47
N ALA A 211 -25.82 3.54 9.05
CA ALA A 211 -26.89 2.65 9.48
C ALA A 211 -27.80 2.36 8.26
N TYR A 212 -27.70 1.14 7.73
CA TYR A 212 -28.55 0.65 6.66
C TYR A 212 -29.67 -0.21 7.23
N VAL A 213 -30.90 0.29 7.18
CA VAL A 213 -32.09 -0.38 7.73
C VAL A 213 -33.08 -0.59 6.60
N TYR A 214 -33.55 -1.83 6.41
CA TYR A 214 -34.54 -2.13 5.38
C TYR A 214 -35.71 -2.94 5.92
N VAL A 215 -36.84 -2.86 5.21
CA VAL A 215 -38.01 -3.73 5.38
C VAL A 215 -38.27 -4.44 4.05
N SER A 216 -38.47 -5.75 4.10
CA SER A 216 -38.70 -6.64 2.96
C SER A 216 -40.10 -6.56 2.36
N ASP A 217 -40.96 -5.69 2.89
CA ASP A 217 -42.32 -5.48 2.39
C ASP A 217 -42.29 -4.94 0.95
N MET A 218 -43.24 -5.35 0.14
CA MET A 218 -43.55 -4.71 -1.15
C MET A 218 -44.77 -3.79 -0.99
N ASN A 219 -45.10 -3.03 -2.04
CA ASN A 219 -46.22 -2.09 -2.04
C ASN A 219 -47.60 -2.75 -1.79
N ASP A 220 -47.71 -4.07 -1.92
CA ASP A 220 -48.91 -4.82 -1.59
C ASP A 220 -49.12 -4.96 -0.08
N LYS A 221 -48.04 -4.96 0.73
CA LYS A 221 -48.08 -5.08 2.19
C LYS A 221 -48.02 -3.76 2.92
N SER A 222 -47.22 -2.82 2.44
CA SER A 222 -47.03 -1.52 3.04
C SER A 222 -47.25 -0.45 1.97
N ASP A 223 -47.74 0.72 2.35
CA ASP A 223 -47.79 1.90 1.48
C ASP A 223 -46.62 2.85 1.83
N LYS A 224 -46.30 2.93 3.13
CA LYS A 224 -45.23 3.75 3.69
C LYS A 224 -44.56 3.04 4.85
N VAL A 225 -43.26 3.27 5.04
CA VAL A 225 -42.52 2.90 6.25
C VAL A 225 -41.87 4.16 6.83
N SER A 226 -41.97 4.33 8.14
CA SER A 226 -41.34 5.40 8.90
C SER A 226 -40.34 4.82 9.90
N ILE A 227 -39.20 5.49 10.06
CA ILE A 227 -38.16 5.18 11.05
C ILE A 227 -38.03 6.35 12.03
N SER A 228 -38.08 6.05 13.32
CA SER A 228 -37.64 6.95 14.39
C SER A 228 -36.31 6.42 14.89
N TYR A 229 -35.25 7.24 14.89
CA TYR A 229 -33.92 6.79 15.26
C TYR A 229 -33.21 7.80 16.17
N GLN A 230 -32.26 7.30 16.96
CA GLN A 230 -31.45 8.08 17.86
C GLN A 230 -29.97 7.79 17.63
N VAL A 231 -29.19 8.88 17.55
CA VAL A 231 -27.73 8.88 17.45
C VAL A 231 -27.22 9.73 18.61
N GLY A 232 -26.53 9.09 19.56
CA GLY A 232 -26.15 9.74 20.81
C GLY A 232 -27.39 10.27 21.55
N ASN A 233 -27.50 11.59 21.74
CA ASN A 233 -28.63 12.24 22.42
C ASN A 233 -29.68 12.84 21.46
N THR A 234 -29.49 12.70 20.14
CA THR A 234 -30.35 13.32 19.14
C THR A 234 -31.31 12.31 18.56
N THR A 235 -32.61 12.61 18.62
CA THR A 235 -33.68 11.81 17.99
C THR A 235 -34.16 12.47 16.70
N SER A 236 -34.27 11.67 15.65
CA SER A 236 -34.68 12.10 14.31
C SER A 236 -35.66 11.09 13.70
N ASN A 237 -36.36 11.50 12.64
CA ASN A 237 -37.32 10.65 11.94
C ASN A 237 -37.11 10.74 10.43
N ALA A 238 -37.38 9.64 9.71
CA ALA A 238 -37.44 9.61 8.27
C ALA A 238 -38.58 8.70 7.79
N GLU A 239 -39.01 8.87 6.54
CA GLU A 239 -40.05 8.02 5.94
C GLU A 239 -39.78 7.72 4.47
N LYS A 240 -40.32 6.59 4.01
CA LYS A 240 -40.29 6.13 2.62
C LYS A 240 -41.69 5.75 2.19
N VAL A 241 -42.18 6.38 1.12
CA VAL A 241 -43.45 6.06 0.47
C VAL A 241 -43.16 5.27 -0.79
N GLY A 242 -43.67 4.04 -0.84
CA GLY A 242 -43.38 3.08 -1.90
C GLY A 242 -42.02 2.37 -1.79
N TYR A 243 -41.98 1.15 -2.31
CA TYR A 243 -40.82 0.27 -2.40
C TYR A 243 -39.71 0.87 -3.27
N PRO A 244 -38.42 0.71 -2.91
CA PRO A 244 -37.91 -0.03 -1.74
C PRO A 244 -38.00 0.74 -0.41
N TYR A 245 -38.36 0.01 0.66
CA TYR A 245 -38.41 0.53 2.03
C TYR A 245 -37.06 0.38 2.71
N GLU A 246 -36.11 1.22 2.31
CA GLU A 246 -34.74 1.24 2.83
C GLU A 246 -34.32 2.65 3.31
N PHE A 247 -33.52 2.67 4.37
CA PHE A 247 -32.96 3.86 4.98
C PHE A 247 -31.45 3.68 5.06
N LEU A 248 -30.70 4.63 4.50
CA LEU A 248 -29.26 4.71 4.62
C LEU A 248 -28.91 6.02 5.32
N ILE A 249 -28.63 5.95 6.62
CA ILE A 249 -28.41 7.12 7.47
C ILE A 249 -26.93 7.18 7.85
N LYS A 250 -26.26 8.26 7.45
CA LYS A 250 -24.86 8.51 7.85
C LYS A 250 -24.80 8.94 9.31
N VAL A 251 -23.85 8.38 10.04
CA VAL A 251 -23.53 8.72 11.43
C VAL A 251 -22.09 9.24 11.46
N GLU A 252 -21.95 10.53 11.74
CA GLU A 252 -20.65 11.23 11.71
C GLU A 252 -19.76 10.93 12.93
N ASP A 253 -20.34 10.53 14.07
CA ASP A 253 -19.56 10.07 15.22
C ASP A 253 -19.36 8.55 15.11
N PRO A 254 -18.13 8.07 14.83
CA PRO A 254 -17.88 6.65 14.58
C PRO A 254 -18.04 5.78 15.83
N ASN A 255 -18.18 6.39 17.01
CA ASN A 255 -18.41 5.68 18.28
C ASN A 255 -19.87 5.75 18.75
N ALA A 256 -20.71 6.57 18.11
CA ALA A 256 -22.10 6.72 18.51
C ALA A 256 -22.88 5.43 18.22
N VAL A 257 -23.68 5.00 19.19
CA VAL A 257 -24.64 3.90 19.02
C VAL A 257 -25.87 4.42 18.27
N PHE A 258 -26.37 3.64 17.32
CA PHE A 258 -27.58 3.95 16.55
C PHE A 258 -28.73 3.05 17.02
N THR A 259 -29.78 3.64 17.59
CA THR A 259 -31.02 2.92 17.94
C THR A 259 -32.15 3.37 17.05
N TYR A 260 -33.06 2.46 16.70
CA TYR A 260 -34.18 2.80 15.82
C TYR A 260 -35.43 1.97 16.12
N GLU A 261 -36.58 2.51 15.73
CA GLU A 261 -37.90 1.88 15.76
C GLU A 261 -38.61 2.14 14.42
N LEU A 262 -39.30 1.13 13.91
CA LEU A 262 -39.96 1.17 12.60
C LEU A 262 -41.48 1.05 12.73
N THR A 263 -42.18 1.79 11.89
CA THR A 263 -43.64 1.71 11.72
C THR A 263 -43.99 1.59 10.25
N ALA A 264 -44.73 0.55 9.86
CA ALA A 264 -45.33 0.43 8.55
C ALA A 264 -46.76 0.95 8.55
N GLU A 265 -47.18 1.60 7.46
CA GLU A 265 -48.54 2.06 7.24
C GLU A 265 -49.13 1.34 6.02
N LYS A 266 -50.34 0.78 6.16
CA LYS A 266 -51.13 0.22 5.06
C LYS A 266 -52.58 0.66 5.15
N GLY A 267 -53.10 1.32 4.11
CA GLY A 267 -54.49 1.76 4.06
C GLY A 267 -54.91 2.65 5.24
N GLY A 268 -53.97 3.46 5.77
CA GLY A 268 -54.17 4.33 6.92
C GLY A 268 -54.08 3.65 8.29
N GLN A 269 -53.73 2.36 8.37
CA GLN A 269 -53.43 1.66 9.63
C GLN A 269 -51.92 1.52 9.83
N ASN A 270 -51.46 1.75 11.07
CA ASN A 270 -50.06 1.64 11.45
C ASN A 270 -49.79 0.31 12.17
N GLU A 271 -48.69 -0.34 11.81
CA GLU A 271 -48.13 -1.52 12.45
C GLU A 271 -46.69 -1.20 12.91
N SER A 272 -46.38 -1.41 14.19
CA SER A 272 -44.99 -1.35 14.66
C SER A 272 -44.24 -2.59 14.20
N LEU A 273 -43.09 -2.39 13.56
CA LEU A 273 -42.22 -3.48 13.15
C LEU A 273 -41.13 -3.79 14.21
N GLY A 274 -41.18 -3.07 15.33
CA GLY A 274 -40.11 -3.05 16.32
C GLY A 274 -38.88 -2.31 15.81
N GLY A 275 -37.78 -2.54 16.50
CA GLY A 275 -36.59 -1.74 16.37
C GLY A 275 -35.34 -2.50 16.77
N GLY A 276 -34.20 -1.81 16.72
CA GLY A 276 -32.91 -2.40 16.94
C GLY A 276 -31.86 -1.41 17.41
N THR A 277 -30.75 -1.96 17.90
CA THR A 277 -29.53 -1.22 18.23
C THR A 277 -28.41 -1.69 17.33
N LEU A 278 -27.72 -0.75 16.71
CA LEU A 278 -26.54 -0.98 15.90
C LEU A 278 -25.33 -0.35 16.59
N HIS A 279 -24.31 -1.16 16.79
CA HIS A 279 -23.02 -0.73 17.31
C HIS A 279 -22.01 -0.68 16.16
N PRO A 280 -21.30 0.44 15.97
CA PRO A 280 -20.24 0.53 14.97
C PRO A 280 -19.12 -0.48 15.25
N THR A 281 -18.37 -0.81 14.21
CA THR A 281 -17.20 -1.69 14.32
C THR A 281 -16.15 -1.03 15.20
N ASP A 282 -15.43 -1.83 15.99
CA ASP A 282 -14.30 -1.31 16.76
C ASP A 282 -13.11 -1.03 15.83
N PHE A 283 -12.50 0.15 15.94
CA PHE A 283 -11.23 0.49 15.25
C PHE A 283 -10.11 0.82 16.25
N ALA A 284 -10.42 0.85 17.55
CA ALA A 284 -9.47 1.18 18.61
C ALA A 284 -8.92 -0.06 19.32
N SER A 285 -9.70 -1.14 19.35
CA SER A 285 -9.23 -2.43 19.82
C SER A 285 -8.66 -3.21 18.64
N PRO A 286 -7.37 -3.63 18.66
CA PRO A 286 -6.95 -4.72 17.79
C PRO A 286 -7.97 -5.84 18.00
N GLY A 287 -8.54 -6.37 16.91
CA GLY A 287 -9.57 -7.41 16.97
C GLY A 287 -9.26 -8.46 18.01
N VAL A 288 -10.28 -9.09 18.63
CA VAL A 288 -10.15 -10.10 19.70
C VAL A 288 -8.89 -10.91 19.46
N SER A 289 -7.83 -10.47 20.13
CA SER A 289 -6.56 -11.10 20.05
C SER A 289 -6.70 -12.28 21.00
N ILE A 290 -6.50 -13.47 20.48
CA ILE A 290 -5.88 -14.47 21.34
C ILE A 290 -4.63 -13.74 21.86
N PRO A 291 -4.39 -13.64 23.18
CA PRO A 291 -3.10 -13.16 23.66
C PRO A 291 -2.05 -13.89 22.84
N GLU A 292 -1.18 -13.14 22.18
CA GLU A 292 -0.24 -13.63 21.17
C GLU A 292 0.29 -15.03 21.55
N GLU A 293 0.27 -15.93 20.57
CA GLU A 293 0.81 -17.28 20.60
C GLU A 293 1.66 -17.63 21.84
N GLY A 294 1.08 -18.35 22.80
CA GLY A 294 1.81 -19.05 23.86
C GLY A 294 2.00 -18.31 25.20
N GLN A 295 1.19 -17.29 25.53
CA GLN A 295 1.31 -16.55 26.82
C GLN A 295 0.13 -16.71 27.80
N PHE A 296 -0.48 -17.89 27.92
CA PHE A 296 -1.29 -18.16 29.13
C PHE A 296 -0.87 -19.47 29.78
N GLU A 297 -0.66 -19.40 31.09
CA GLU A 297 -0.46 -20.59 31.93
C GLU A 297 -1.68 -21.50 31.84
N PRO A 298 -1.51 -22.84 31.89
CA PRO A 298 -2.63 -23.78 31.81
C PRO A 298 -3.81 -23.36 32.71
N ILE A 299 -4.98 -23.19 32.10
CA ILE A 299 -6.16 -22.66 32.79
C ILE A 299 -6.95 -23.84 33.36
N GLU A 300 -7.01 -23.93 34.68
CA GLU A 300 -7.86 -24.89 35.37
C GLU A 300 -9.30 -24.39 35.44
N LEU A 301 -10.24 -25.24 35.03
CA LEU A 301 -11.65 -24.93 34.89
C LEU A 301 -12.49 -25.95 35.65
N SER A 302 -13.44 -25.45 36.43
CA SER A 302 -14.51 -26.27 37.01
C SER A 302 -15.69 -26.36 36.04
N VAL A 303 -16.12 -27.58 35.71
CA VAL A 303 -17.29 -27.78 34.84
C VAL A 303 -18.58 -27.61 35.63
N ILE A 304 -19.43 -26.68 35.21
CA ILE A 304 -20.75 -26.39 35.78
C ILE A 304 -21.74 -27.50 35.40
N THR A 305 -21.73 -27.90 34.13
CA THR A 305 -22.62 -28.93 33.60
C THR A 305 -21.96 -29.62 32.42
N SER A 306 -22.12 -30.93 32.32
CA SER A 306 -21.67 -31.73 31.17
C SER A 306 -22.86 -32.26 30.37
N GLY A 307 -22.60 -32.59 29.10
CA GLY A 307 -23.59 -33.17 28.20
C GLY A 307 -22.94 -33.67 26.92
N THR A 308 -23.78 -34.10 25.98
CA THR A 308 -23.36 -34.55 24.66
C THR A 308 -24.20 -33.90 23.57
N GLY A 309 -23.64 -33.74 22.37
CA GLY A 309 -24.36 -33.21 21.21
C GLY A 309 -23.57 -33.40 19.93
N SER A 310 -24.24 -33.76 18.83
CA SER A 310 -23.61 -33.98 17.51
C SER A 310 -22.37 -34.88 17.53
N GLY A 311 -22.38 -35.91 18.39
CA GLY A 311 -21.26 -36.84 18.53
C GLY A 311 -20.06 -36.30 19.32
N ARG A 312 -20.22 -35.22 20.08
CA ARG A 312 -19.18 -34.55 20.88
C ARG A 312 -19.55 -34.43 22.35
N LEU A 313 -18.51 -34.38 23.20
CA LEU A 313 -18.64 -33.99 24.60
C LEU A 313 -18.84 -32.48 24.69
N ARG A 314 -19.65 -32.02 25.63
CA ARG A 314 -19.96 -30.60 25.83
C ARG A 314 -19.83 -30.28 27.31
N PHE A 315 -18.94 -29.35 27.64
CA PHE A 315 -18.68 -28.93 29.02
C PHE A 315 -18.97 -27.44 29.16
N VAL A 316 -19.86 -27.08 30.08
CA VAL A 316 -20.17 -25.68 30.39
C VAL A 316 -19.22 -25.21 31.48
N VAL A 317 -18.51 -24.11 31.23
CA VAL A 317 -17.58 -23.47 32.15
C VAL A 317 -17.87 -21.97 32.25
N ASP A 318 -17.41 -21.34 33.32
CA ASP A 318 -17.57 -19.90 33.55
C ASP A 318 -16.62 -19.11 32.64
N LEU A 319 -17.08 -17.98 32.10
CA LEU A 319 -16.22 -17.07 31.34
C LEU A 319 -15.23 -16.34 32.26
N ASP A 320 -15.61 -16.07 33.51
CA ASP A 320 -14.75 -15.38 34.48
C ASP A 320 -13.54 -16.24 34.91
N ALA A 321 -13.54 -17.53 34.56
CA ALA A 321 -12.40 -18.42 34.78
C ALA A 321 -11.24 -18.18 33.80
N PHE A 322 -11.44 -17.40 32.74
CA PHE A 322 -10.42 -17.10 31.75
C PHE A 322 -9.74 -15.75 32.04
N PRO A 323 -8.40 -15.66 31.95
CA PRO A 323 -7.68 -14.41 32.17
C PRO A 323 -7.77 -13.42 30.99
N PHE A 324 -8.60 -13.73 29.99
CA PHE A 324 -8.82 -12.96 28.77
C PHE A 324 -10.26 -13.12 28.27
N ALA A 325 -10.72 -12.19 27.45
CA ALA A 325 -12.05 -12.25 26.85
C ALA A 325 -12.18 -13.44 25.89
N VAL A 326 -13.19 -14.30 26.09
CA VAL A 326 -13.44 -15.46 25.24
C VAL A 326 -14.56 -15.16 24.24
N SER A 327 -14.27 -15.25 22.94
CA SER A 327 -15.24 -15.17 21.85
C SER A 327 -15.58 -16.55 21.27
N GLU A 328 -16.60 -16.61 20.40
CA GLU A 328 -17.00 -17.84 19.72
C GLU A 328 -15.81 -18.48 18.98
N ASN A 329 -15.57 -19.77 19.24
CA ASN A 329 -14.48 -20.56 18.67
C ASN A 329 -13.04 -20.08 18.94
N LEU A 330 -12.84 -19.09 19.82
CA LEU A 330 -11.50 -18.65 20.23
C LEU A 330 -10.61 -19.79 20.72
N LEU A 331 -11.19 -20.73 21.48
CA LEU A 331 -10.48 -21.84 22.13
C LEU A 331 -10.33 -23.08 21.24
N LYS A 332 -10.78 -22.99 19.99
CA LYS A 332 -10.73 -24.10 19.04
C LYS A 332 -9.28 -24.54 18.80
N ASP A 333 -9.13 -25.86 18.66
CA ASP A 333 -7.88 -26.59 18.43
C ASP A 333 -6.88 -26.57 19.61
N LEU A 334 -7.24 -25.96 20.75
CA LEU A 334 -6.45 -26.07 21.98
C LEU A 334 -6.56 -27.46 22.60
N ARG A 335 -5.46 -27.93 23.19
CA ARG A 335 -5.44 -29.16 23.98
C ARG A 335 -6.17 -28.92 25.30
N VAL A 336 -7.01 -29.88 25.67
CA VAL A 336 -7.72 -29.90 26.95
C VAL A 336 -7.46 -31.23 27.63
N THR A 337 -6.95 -31.18 28.85
CA THR A 337 -6.90 -32.35 29.72
C THR A 337 -7.96 -32.23 30.81
N GLY A 338 -8.23 -33.29 31.54
CA GLY A 338 -9.11 -33.18 32.70
C GLY A 338 -9.36 -34.50 33.40
N THR A 339 -9.82 -34.41 34.64
CA THR A 339 -10.15 -35.57 35.46
C THR A 339 -11.64 -35.59 35.75
N LEU A 340 -12.31 -36.67 35.38
CA LEU A 340 -13.74 -36.91 35.61
C LEU A 340 -13.87 -37.91 36.77
N THR A 341 -14.30 -37.44 37.94
CA THR A 341 -14.40 -38.25 39.17
C THR A 341 -15.85 -38.65 39.46
N PRO A 342 -16.21 -39.94 39.41
CA PRO A 342 -17.54 -40.41 39.80
C PRO A 342 -17.70 -40.46 41.32
N ALA A 343 -18.95 -40.56 41.81
CA ALA A 343 -19.24 -40.75 43.24
C ALA A 343 -18.67 -42.06 43.81
N SER A 344 -18.48 -43.10 42.98
CA SER A 344 -17.83 -44.35 43.35
C SER A 344 -17.18 -44.99 42.12
N GLY A 345 -15.90 -45.37 42.24
CA GLY A 345 -15.13 -45.98 41.15
C GLY A 345 -13.88 -45.15 40.78
N PRO A 346 -13.08 -45.63 39.83
CA PRO A 346 -11.91 -44.89 39.36
C PRO A 346 -12.30 -43.63 38.59
N ALA A 347 -11.49 -42.58 38.72
CA ALA A 347 -11.60 -41.40 37.87
C ALA A 347 -11.22 -41.74 36.42
N LEU A 348 -11.79 -40.99 35.47
CA LEU A 348 -11.42 -41.08 34.06
C LEU A 348 -10.55 -39.86 33.71
N GLU A 349 -9.50 -40.09 32.92
CA GLU A 349 -8.61 -39.03 32.46
C GLU A 349 -8.92 -38.69 31.01
N LEU A 350 -9.21 -37.42 30.76
CA LEU A 350 -9.41 -36.81 29.46
C LEU A 350 -8.09 -36.19 28.99
N ASP A 351 -7.68 -36.50 27.76
CA ASP A 351 -6.66 -35.77 27.02
C ASP A 351 -7.13 -35.63 25.57
N SER A 352 -7.58 -34.44 25.21
CA SER A 352 -8.33 -34.23 23.98
C SER A 352 -8.10 -32.83 23.39
N THR A 353 -8.86 -32.50 22.36
CA THR A 353 -8.82 -31.22 21.66
C THR A 353 -10.20 -30.58 21.67
N ILE A 354 -10.23 -29.27 21.91
CA ILE A 354 -11.42 -28.44 21.77
C ILE A 354 -11.71 -28.26 20.28
N ILE A 355 -12.90 -28.63 19.83
CA ILE A 355 -13.35 -28.51 18.43
C ILE A 355 -14.02 -27.17 18.18
N GLY A 356 -14.47 -26.51 19.23
CA GLY A 356 -15.06 -25.19 19.22
C GLY A 356 -15.51 -24.78 20.62
N ASN A 357 -15.80 -23.50 20.80
CA ASN A 357 -16.47 -23.02 21.99
C ASN A 357 -17.62 -22.08 21.63
N GLU A 358 -18.71 -22.17 22.38
CA GLU A 358 -19.95 -21.41 22.14
C GLU A 358 -20.21 -20.48 23.32
N VAL A 359 -20.15 -19.17 23.10
CA VAL A 359 -20.33 -18.17 24.15
C VAL A 359 -21.81 -17.93 24.39
N ARG A 360 -22.24 -17.88 25.66
CA ARG A 360 -23.64 -17.69 26.04
C ARG A 360 -23.86 -16.32 26.70
N PRO A 361 -25.02 -15.68 26.49
CA PRO A 361 -25.35 -14.38 27.11
C PRO A 361 -25.36 -14.37 28.65
N ASN A 362 -25.35 -15.54 29.28
CA ASN A 362 -25.43 -15.70 30.74
C ASN A 362 -24.07 -15.79 31.44
N GLY A 363 -22.97 -15.40 30.79
CA GLY A 363 -21.63 -15.43 31.38
C GLY A 363 -20.92 -16.78 31.32
N THR A 364 -21.38 -17.73 30.49
CA THR A 364 -20.74 -19.06 30.36
C THR A 364 -20.31 -19.34 28.93
N THR A 365 -19.40 -20.30 28.76
CA THR A 365 -19.02 -20.84 27.45
C THR A 365 -19.14 -22.37 27.45
N VAL A 366 -19.53 -22.94 26.30
CA VAL A 366 -19.56 -24.39 26.10
C VAL A 366 -18.29 -24.81 25.39
N LEU A 367 -17.45 -25.61 26.03
CA LEU A 367 -16.34 -26.30 25.38
C LEU A 367 -16.89 -27.53 24.65
N VAL A 368 -16.72 -27.59 23.33
CA VAL A 368 -17.07 -28.75 22.51
C VAL A 368 -15.82 -29.59 22.32
N VAL A 369 -15.78 -30.78 22.92
CA VAL A 369 -14.55 -31.58 23.03
C VAL A 369 -14.72 -32.93 22.31
N ARG A 370 -13.63 -33.41 21.68
CA ARG A 370 -13.62 -34.73 21.05
C ARG A 370 -13.65 -35.83 22.13
N PRO A 371 -14.53 -36.85 22.04
CA PRO A 371 -14.44 -38.02 22.91
C PRO A 371 -13.13 -38.78 22.69
N THR A 372 -12.63 -39.45 23.73
CA THR A 372 -11.46 -40.36 23.67
C THR A 372 -11.90 -41.78 24.03
N ASP A 373 -11.00 -42.76 23.92
CA ASP A 373 -11.30 -44.14 24.33
C ASP A 373 -11.47 -44.23 25.86
N GLU A 374 -10.74 -43.42 26.62
CA GLU A 374 -10.78 -43.30 28.08
C GLU A 374 -12.00 -42.49 28.56
N VAL A 375 -12.42 -41.50 27.77
CA VAL A 375 -13.60 -40.66 28.02
C VAL A 375 -14.52 -40.71 26.79
N PRO A 376 -15.25 -41.82 26.61
CA PRO A 376 -16.14 -42.00 25.46
C PRO A 376 -17.33 -41.04 25.48
N LEU A 377 -18.12 -41.04 24.41
CA LEU A 377 -19.30 -40.19 24.28
C LEU A 377 -20.42 -40.62 25.25
N VAL A 378 -20.31 -40.19 26.50
CA VAL A 378 -21.25 -40.45 27.59
C VAL A 378 -21.64 -39.13 28.23
N ASN A 379 -22.84 -39.08 28.80
CA ASN A 379 -23.25 -37.94 29.60
C ASN A 379 -22.72 -38.08 31.03
N TYR A 380 -21.81 -37.20 31.44
CA TYR A 380 -21.09 -37.26 32.71
C TYR A 380 -21.72 -36.37 33.80
N GLN A 381 -23.04 -36.17 33.77
CA GLN A 381 -23.74 -35.26 34.70
C GLN A 381 -23.54 -35.58 36.19
N ASN A 382 -23.19 -36.82 36.53
CA ASN A 382 -22.96 -37.26 37.91
C ASN A 382 -21.47 -37.29 38.31
N TYR A 383 -20.58 -36.73 37.49
CA TYR A 383 -19.14 -36.69 37.74
C TYR A 383 -18.75 -35.28 38.19
N ALA A 384 -17.82 -35.19 39.14
CA ALA A 384 -17.08 -33.96 39.36
C ALA A 384 -15.98 -33.86 38.28
N ILE A 385 -15.99 -32.79 37.50
CA ILE A 385 -15.09 -32.65 36.35
C ILE A 385 -14.26 -31.38 36.48
N THR A 386 -12.95 -31.56 36.49
CA THR A 386 -11.97 -30.48 36.36
C THR A 386 -11.30 -30.61 35.01
N LEU A 387 -11.23 -29.52 34.25
CA LEU A 387 -10.54 -29.45 32.98
C LEU A 387 -9.34 -28.52 33.09
N THR A 388 -8.31 -28.75 32.29
CA THR A 388 -7.18 -27.84 32.11
C THR A 388 -7.03 -27.55 30.63
N ILE A 389 -7.18 -26.29 30.24
CA ILE A 389 -6.90 -25.86 28.86
C ILE A 389 -5.42 -25.49 28.78
N HIS A 390 -4.72 -26.11 27.85
CA HIS A 390 -3.30 -25.86 27.62
C HIS A 390 -3.12 -24.86 26.48
N PRO A 391 -2.15 -23.93 26.59
CA PRO A 391 -1.74 -23.15 25.43
C PRO A 391 -1.24 -24.09 24.33
N ARG A 392 -1.21 -23.61 23.08
CA ARG A 392 -0.59 -24.38 21.99
C ARG A 392 0.88 -24.63 22.36
N PRO A 393 1.38 -25.87 22.32
CA PRO A 393 2.78 -26.13 22.58
C PRO A 393 3.61 -25.41 21.53
N LYS A 394 4.46 -24.46 21.92
CA LYS A 394 5.58 -24.00 21.10
C LYS A 394 6.66 -25.08 21.19
N PRO A 395 7.06 -25.75 20.10
CA PRO A 395 8.29 -26.54 20.11
C PRO A 395 9.48 -25.58 20.18
N GLY A 396 9.82 -25.13 21.39
CA GLY A 396 10.82 -24.07 21.62
C GLY A 396 12.27 -24.54 21.61
N ASN A 397 12.54 -25.84 21.81
CA ASN A 397 13.91 -26.36 21.86
C ASN A 397 14.06 -27.59 20.95
N PHE A 398 14.55 -27.36 19.74
CA PHE A 398 15.05 -28.41 18.85
C PHE A 398 16.28 -27.90 18.08
N GLU A 399 17.22 -28.78 17.76
CA GLU A 399 18.30 -28.42 16.84
C GLU A 399 17.73 -28.20 15.44
N PRO A 400 18.26 -27.25 14.65
CA PRO A 400 17.84 -27.08 13.27
C PRO A 400 17.86 -28.40 12.52
N PHE A 401 16.76 -28.73 11.84
CA PHE A 401 16.62 -30.00 11.13
C PHE A 401 16.17 -29.77 9.70
N ALA A 402 16.67 -30.65 8.81
CA ALA A 402 16.42 -30.58 7.39
C ALA A 402 15.10 -31.26 7.01
N LEU A 403 14.45 -30.74 5.96
CA LEU A 403 13.21 -31.25 5.39
C LEU A 403 13.36 -31.30 3.86
N SER A 404 12.99 -32.44 3.27
CA SER A 404 12.88 -32.54 1.82
C SER A 404 11.48 -32.10 1.37
N VAL A 405 11.41 -31.23 0.38
CA VAL A 405 10.13 -30.78 -0.18
C VAL A 405 9.63 -31.81 -1.20
N ILE A 406 8.41 -32.30 -0.97
CA ILE A 406 7.72 -33.27 -1.81
C ILE A 406 7.19 -32.60 -3.08
N SER A 407 6.61 -31.40 -2.92
CA SER A 407 6.13 -30.57 -4.03
C SER A 407 6.10 -29.11 -3.62
N ALA A 408 6.38 -28.21 -4.56
CA ALA A 408 6.30 -26.77 -4.36
C ALA A 408 5.11 -26.18 -5.14
N GLY A 409 4.61 -25.05 -4.67
CA GLY A 409 3.56 -24.29 -5.32
C GLY A 409 3.45 -22.88 -4.75
N ARG A 410 2.39 -22.16 -5.11
CA ARG A 410 2.17 -20.78 -4.68
C ARG A 410 0.69 -20.47 -4.52
N ALA A 411 0.32 -19.71 -3.51
CA ALA A 411 -1.04 -19.17 -3.33
C ALA A 411 -1.01 -17.98 -2.38
N SER A 412 -1.95 -17.04 -2.54
CA SER A 412 -2.14 -15.90 -1.62
C SER A 412 -0.85 -15.13 -1.32
N GLY A 413 -0.02 -14.86 -2.34
CA GLY A 413 1.24 -14.13 -2.19
C GLY A 413 2.41 -14.89 -1.54
N HIS A 414 2.23 -16.16 -1.17
CA HIS A 414 3.25 -16.97 -0.49
C HIS A 414 3.72 -18.18 -1.30
N ASN A 415 4.96 -18.57 -1.08
CA ASN A 415 5.50 -19.85 -1.56
C ASN A 415 5.01 -20.97 -0.64
N ARG A 416 4.56 -22.08 -1.21
CA ARG A 416 3.93 -23.18 -0.47
C ARG A 416 4.71 -24.47 -0.71
N MET A 417 5.37 -24.95 0.34
CA MET A 417 6.24 -26.11 0.28
C MET A 417 5.61 -27.28 1.03
N VAL A 418 5.30 -28.37 0.32
CA VAL A 418 4.72 -29.58 0.92
C VAL A 418 5.85 -30.45 1.45
N VAL A 419 5.81 -30.79 2.73
CA VAL A 419 6.79 -31.65 3.41
C VAL A 419 6.07 -32.77 4.17
N SER A 420 6.80 -33.82 4.55
CA SER A 420 6.26 -34.90 5.39
C SER A 420 6.17 -34.43 6.84
N ALA A 421 5.02 -34.63 7.47
CA ALA A 421 4.83 -34.31 8.89
C ALA A 421 5.60 -35.27 9.81
N ALA A 422 6.00 -36.46 9.32
CA ALA A 422 6.83 -37.40 10.07
C ALA A 422 8.30 -36.96 10.17
N ASP A 423 8.73 -36.00 9.33
CA ASP A 423 10.12 -35.54 9.30
C ASP A 423 10.40 -34.52 10.42
N PHE A 424 9.35 -34.08 11.12
CA PHE A 424 9.45 -33.19 12.27
C PHE A 424 9.81 -34.00 13.52
N PRO A 425 10.77 -33.54 14.34
CA PRO A 425 11.15 -34.22 15.58
C PRO A 425 10.11 -34.08 16.71
N PHE A 426 8.98 -33.46 16.43
CA PHE A 426 7.86 -33.21 17.33
C PHE A 426 6.54 -33.27 16.56
N ALA A 427 5.44 -33.49 17.29
CA ALA A 427 4.11 -33.44 16.69
C ALA A 427 3.78 -32.00 16.23
N ILE A 428 3.25 -31.88 15.01
CA ILE A 428 2.86 -30.60 14.40
C ILE A 428 1.35 -30.53 14.18
N ALA A 429 0.78 -29.34 14.34
CA ALA A 429 -0.62 -29.04 14.03
C ALA A 429 -0.67 -27.81 13.12
N GLY A 430 -1.87 -27.39 12.69
CA GLY A 430 -2.02 -26.18 11.87
C GLY A 430 -1.47 -24.96 12.61
N ASN A 431 -0.70 -24.14 11.90
CA ASN A 431 -0.05 -22.90 12.37
C ASN A 431 0.90 -23.04 13.57
N THR A 432 1.35 -24.24 13.93
CA THR A 432 2.33 -24.42 15.02
C THR A 432 3.73 -23.92 14.67
N LEU A 433 4.03 -23.69 13.39
CA LEU A 433 5.33 -23.25 12.88
C LEU A 433 5.35 -21.78 12.46
N SER A 434 4.27 -21.03 12.71
CA SER A 434 4.23 -19.59 12.42
C SER A 434 5.36 -18.87 13.15
N GLY A 435 6.07 -17.97 12.46
CA GLY A 435 7.18 -17.19 13.01
C GLY A 435 8.51 -17.95 13.11
N TYR A 436 8.55 -19.25 12.79
CA TYR A 436 9.80 -20.00 12.76
C TYR A 436 10.63 -19.61 11.54
N ARG A 437 11.94 -19.43 11.73
CA ARG A 437 12.88 -19.22 10.62
C ARG A 437 13.04 -20.51 9.82
N VAL A 438 13.04 -20.37 8.50
CA VAL A 438 13.29 -21.43 7.54
C VAL A 438 14.36 -21.00 6.56
N THR A 439 15.39 -21.83 6.42
CA THR A 439 16.42 -21.67 5.39
C THR A 439 16.32 -22.80 4.38
N GLY A 440 16.95 -22.70 3.21
CA GLY A 440 16.98 -23.81 2.27
C GLY A 440 17.77 -23.55 1.00
N VAL A 441 17.95 -24.60 0.22
CA VAL A 441 18.57 -24.53 -1.11
C VAL A 441 17.61 -25.16 -2.12
N LEU A 442 17.26 -24.39 -3.14
CA LEU A 442 16.46 -24.84 -4.26
C LEU A 442 17.41 -25.06 -5.44
N LYS A 443 17.64 -26.30 -5.86
CA LYS A 443 18.49 -26.64 -7.01
C LYS A 443 17.67 -26.97 -8.24
N HIS A 444 17.86 -26.25 -9.33
CA HIS A 444 17.14 -26.44 -10.57
C HIS A 444 17.49 -27.80 -11.19
N LYS A 445 16.49 -28.63 -11.49
CA LYS A 445 16.66 -30.06 -11.85
C LYS A 445 17.49 -30.29 -13.11
N THR A 446 17.44 -29.37 -14.08
CA THR A 446 18.15 -29.52 -15.37
C THR A 446 19.48 -28.79 -15.46
N ASN A 447 19.55 -27.50 -15.11
CA ASN A 447 20.76 -26.69 -15.26
C ASN A 447 21.64 -26.65 -13.99
N GLY A 448 21.16 -27.18 -12.86
CA GLY A 448 21.92 -27.29 -11.62
C GLY A 448 22.14 -25.97 -10.86
N SER A 449 21.63 -24.84 -11.36
CA SER A 449 21.67 -23.56 -10.63
C SER A 449 20.92 -23.67 -9.31
N ALA A 450 21.39 -22.95 -8.29
CA ALA A 450 20.80 -22.98 -6.95
C ALA A 450 20.31 -21.59 -6.54
N LEU A 451 19.14 -21.55 -5.92
CA LEU A 451 18.62 -20.39 -5.18
C LEU A 451 18.74 -20.70 -3.70
N VAL A 452 19.04 -19.69 -2.89
CA VAL A 452 19.16 -19.80 -1.44
C VAL A 452 17.96 -19.11 -0.80
N LEU A 453 17.26 -19.85 0.06
CA LEU A 453 16.13 -19.36 0.84
C LEU A 453 16.60 -19.05 2.26
N ASP A 454 16.26 -17.87 2.75
CA ASP A 454 16.29 -17.51 4.17
C ASP A 454 15.05 -16.65 4.45
N SER A 455 14.07 -17.23 5.13
CA SER A 455 12.73 -16.65 5.26
C SER A 455 12.08 -17.06 6.58
N VAL A 456 10.82 -16.67 6.74
CA VAL A 456 9.98 -17.02 7.89
C VAL A 456 8.78 -17.81 7.39
N ILE A 457 8.38 -18.80 8.20
CA ILE A 457 7.14 -19.53 7.99
C ILE A 457 5.98 -18.64 8.48
N SER A 458 5.17 -18.16 7.55
CA SER A 458 3.96 -17.35 7.83
C SER A 458 2.82 -18.18 8.41
N GLY A 459 2.92 -19.51 8.31
CA GLY A 459 1.96 -20.46 8.83
C GLY A 459 2.21 -21.86 8.27
N ASN A 460 1.51 -22.86 8.81
CA ASN A 460 1.55 -24.20 8.25
C ASN A 460 0.17 -24.86 8.27
N GLU A 461 -0.14 -25.62 7.22
CA GLU A 461 -1.46 -26.23 7.04
C GLU A 461 -1.34 -27.75 6.99
N MET A 462 -2.07 -28.44 7.87
CA MET A 462 -2.10 -29.91 7.88
C MET A 462 -2.83 -30.45 6.66
N ARG A 463 -2.28 -31.52 6.06
CA ARG A 463 -2.85 -32.22 4.90
C ARG A 463 -3.05 -33.70 5.23
N ALA A 464 -3.94 -34.36 4.48
CA ALA A 464 -4.08 -35.82 4.52
C ALA A 464 -2.75 -36.52 4.19
N ASN A 465 -2.63 -37.80 4.55
CA ASN A 465 -1.43 -38.63 4.32
C ASN A 465 -0.18 -38.17 5.07
N ASN A 466 -0.34 -37.61 6.27
CA ASN A 466 0.78 -37.21 7.14
C ASN A 466 1.72 -36.18 6.46
N GLN A 467 1.15 -35.21 5.76
CA GLN A 467 1.85 -34.10 5.12
C GLN A 467 1.46 -32.77 5.77
N THR A 468 2.34 -31.78 5.68
CA THR A 468 2.05 -30.40 6.04
C THR A 468 2.52 -29.47 4.91
N ILE A 469 1.83 -28.34 4.76
CA ILE A 469 2.23 -27.27 3.85
C ILE A 469 2.89 -26.19 4.69
N LEU A 470 4.15 -25.88 4.40
CA LEU A 470 4.80 -24.68 4.93
C LEU A 470 4.41 -23.50 4.03
N VAL A 471 3.81 -22.47 4.61
CA VAL A 471 3.52 -21.20 3.95
C VAL A 471 4.68 -20.27 4.25
N ILE A 472 5.45 -19.93 3.23
CA ILE A 472 6.74 -19.25 3.36
C ILE A 472 6.68 -17.93 2.59
N ALA A 473 7.10 -16.84 3.25
CA ALA A 473 7.18 -15.53 2.62
C ALA A 473 8.19 -15.57 1.45
N PRO A 474 7.86 -15.00 0.28
CA PRO A 474 8.82 -14.89 -0.82
C PRO A 474 9.99 -13.97 -0.43
N THR A 475 11.17 -14.25 -0.96
CA THR A 475 12.36 -13.38 -0.82
C THR A 475 12.79 -12.86 -2.19
N LEU A 476 13.77 -11.96 -2.26
CA LEU A 476 14.33 -11.50 -3.53
C LEU A 476 14.99 -12.67 -4.31
N GLU A 477 15.65 -13.57 -3.60
CA GLU A 477 16.36 -14.74 -4.13
C GLU A 477 15.41 -15.90 -4.45
N VAL A 478 14.31 -16.01 -3.70
CA VAL A 478 13.24 -17.00 -3.89
C VAL A 478 11.89 -16.28 -3.99
N PRO A 479 11.62 -15.58 -5.12
CA PRO A 479 10.41 -14.78 -5.31
C PRO A 479 9.12 -15.62 -5.38
N TYR A 480 7.98 -14.95 -5.48
CA TYR A 480 6.68 -15.61 -5.62
C TYR A 480 6.53 -16.30 -6.98
N ARG A 481 6.92 -17.58 -7.06
CA ARG A 481 6.86 -18.38 -8.29
C ARG A 481 6.60 -19.85 -7.98
N ASP A 482 6.24 -20.60 -9.01
CA ASP A 482 6.28 -22.05 -8.95
C ASP A 482 7.74 -22.54 -9.01
N TYR A 483 8.05 -23.57 -8.23
CA TYR A 483 9.37 -24.21 -8.10
C TYR A 483 9.32 -25.72 -8.36
N ASN A 484 8.30 -26.20 -9.08
CA ASN A 484 8.20 -27.61 -9.49
C ASN A 484 9.39 -28.12 -10.33
N ASP A 485 10.13 -27.21 -10.97
CA ASP A 485 11.39 -27.43 -11.69
C ASP A 485 12.63 -27.55 -10.78
N TYR A 486 12.49 -27.40 -9.46
CA TYR A 486 13.57 -27.46 -8.48
C TYR A 486 13.46 -28.68 -7.55
N GLU A 487 14.61 -29.20 -7.15
CA GLU A 487 14.79 -30.06 -5.99
C GLU A 487 15.09 -29.16 -4.79
N ILE A 488 14.33 -29.29 -3.70
CA ILE A 488 14.35 -28.32 -2.61
C ILE A 488 14.58 -29.03 -1.29
N GLU A 489 15.60 -28.54 -0.57
CA GLU A 489 15.90 -28.94 0.80
C GLU A 489 15.78 -27.70 1.69
N LEU A 490 14.96 -27.82 2.74
CA LEU A 490 14.73 -26.78 3.74
C LEU A 490 15.38 -27.16 5.06
N ALA A 491 15.62 -26.20 5.94
CA ALA A 491 15.96 -26.41 7.34
C ALA A 491 15.14 -25.47 8.21
N ILE A 492 14.45 -26.02 9.21
CA ILE A 492 13.68 -25.25 10.19
C ILE A 492 14.54 -25.05 11.43
N HIS A 493 14.59 -23.82 11.94
CA HIS A 493 15.37 -23.44 13.12
C HIS A 493 14.46 -23.29 14.35
N PRO A 494 14.95 -23.57 15.58
CA PRO A 494 14.14 -23.43 16.79
C PRO A 494 13.67 -21.99 17.02
N PHE A 495 12.52 -21.87 17.68
CA PHE A 495 12.02 -20.60 18.19
C PHE A 495 12.79 -20.23 19.47
N ALA A 496 13.69 -19.25 19.41
CA ALA A 496 14.46 -18.80 20.58
C ALA A 496 13.58 -17.96 21.54
N PRO A 497 13.24 -18.44 22.76
CA PRO A 497 12.33 -17.74 23.68
C PRO A 497 12.99 -16.62 24.50
N ASP A 498 14.31 -16.51 24.47
CA ASP A 498 15.02 -15.35 25.04
C ASP A 498 15.08 -14.25 23.97
N ALA A 499 13.92 -13.65 23.69
CA ALA A 499 13.80 -12.54 22.77
C ALA A 499 14.66 -11.36 23.26
N ALA A 500 15.86 -11.26 22.68
CA ALA A 500 16.47 -9.97 22.42
C ALA A 500 15.37 -9.04 21.85
N PRO A 501 15.13 -7.85 22.41
CA PRO A 501 14.16 -6.89 21.86
C PRO A 501 14.32 -6.69 20.34
N VAL A 502 13.35 -6.00 19.72
CA VAL A 502 13.51 -5.41 18.37
C VAL A 502 14.91 -4.79 18.20
N PRO A 503 15.45 -4.71 16.96
CA PRO A 503 16.79 -4.18 16.76
C PRO A 503 16.98 -2.85 17.47
N ALA A 504 18.09 -2.66 18.18
CA ALA A 504 18.34 -1.42 18.91
C ALA A 504 18.41 -0.22 17.95
N SER A 505 18.19 0.98 18.48
CA SER A 505 18.27 2.21 17.67
C SER A 505 19.63 2.32 16.98
N ALA A 506 19.59 2.59 15.69
CA ALA A 506 20.77 2.86 14.87
C ALA A 506 20.70 4.27 14.29
N GLU A 507 21.86 4.77 13.87
CA GLU A 507 22.02 6.08 13.25
C GLU A 507 22.59 5.92 11.83
N LEU A 508 22.16 6.80 10.93
CA LEU A 508 22.75 6.94 9.61
C LEU A 508 23.73 8.11 9.58
N SER A 509 24.83 7.93 8.86
CA SER A 509 25.77 8.98 8.48
C SER A 509 26.13 8.84 7.00
N HIS A 510 26.74 9.87 6.42
CA HIS A 510 27.22 9.83 5.04
C HIS A 510 28.58 10.51 4.90
N ASN A 511 29.32 10.20 3.83
CA ASN A 511 30.62 10.81 3.53
C ASN A 511 30.60 11.78 2.34
N GLN A 512 29.43 12.15 1.80
CA GLN A 512 29.30 13.18 0.75
C GLN A 512 30.10 14.44 1.07
N GLY A 513 30.90 14.93 0.11
CA GLY A 513 31.78 16.10 0.30
C GLY A 513 33.11 15.80 0.99
N THR A 514 33.28 14.64 1.65
CA THR A 514 34.52 14.29 2.40
C THR A 514 35.70 14.08 1.46
N GLY A 515 35.45 13.69 0.20
CA GLY A 515 36.46 13.59 -0.86
C GLY A 515 36.84 14.92 -1.52
N GLY A 516 36.31 16.05 -1.05
CA GLY A 516 36.55 17.38 -1.62
C GLY A 516 35.56 17.78 -2.73
N MET A 517 34.55 16.96 -3.00
CA MET A 517 33.43 17.25 -3.90
C MET A 517 32.13 16.66 -3.38
N ALA A 518 31.04 17.41 -3.49
CA ALA A 518 29.68 16.94 -3.23
C ALA A 518 28.98 16.53 -4.53
N ASP A 519 29.52 15.49 -5.18
CA ASP A 519 29.28 15.16 -6.60
C ASP A 519 28.31 14.00 -6.84
N GLY A 520 27.68 13.49 -5.79
CA GLY A 520 26.64 12.46 -5.90
C GLY A 520 27.19 11.04 -5.80
N PHE A 521 28.45 10.89 -5.37
CA PHE A 521 29.08 9.62 -5.03
C PHE A 521 29.49 9.61 -3.56
N TYR A 522 28.78 8.83 -2.76
CA TYR A 522 29.00 8.76 -1.32
C TYR A 522 28.47 7.46 -0.75
N ASP A 523 28.96 7.10 0.42
CA ASP A 523 28.43 5.99 1.21
C ASP A 523 27.43 6.53 2.23
N VAL A 524 26.28 5.86 2.35
CA VAL A 524 25.40 6.00 3.51
C VAL A 524 25.71 4.84 4.45
N THR A 525 26.18 5.16 5.65
CA THR A 525 26.61 4.19 6.66
C THR A 525 25.61 4.14 7.81
N MET A 526 25.10 2.94 8.09
CA MET A 526 24.35 2.65 9.31
C MET A 526 25.31 2.19 10.40
N ASN A 527 25.18 2.76 11.59
CA ASN A 527 25.87 2.31 12.79
C ASN A 527 24.86 2.05 13.91
N LEU A 528 24.86 0.81 14.41
CA LEU A 528 24.21 0.40 15.64
C LEU A 528 25.32 0.14 16.65
N TRP A 529 25.49 1.05 17.62
CA TRP A 529 26.67 1.04 18.50
C TRP A 529 26.66 -0.05 19.56
N TYR A 530 25.48 -0.41 20.07
CA TYR A 530 25.28 -1.51 21.03
C TYR A 530 23.81 -1.95 21.03
N GLY A 531 23.56 -3.18 21.50
CA GLY A 531 22.21 -3.71 21.66
C GLY A 531 21.85 -4.73 20.58
N ASN A 532 20.55 -5.01 20.42
CA ASN A 532 20.12 -6.10 19.55
C ASN A 532 20.38 -5.75 18.11
N ASN A 533 21.10 -6.62 17.42
CA ASN A 533 21.39 -6.48 16.02
C ASN A 533 20.16 -6.82 15.17
N ALA A 534 20.12 -6.22 13.99
CA ALA A 534 19.18 -6.59 12.94
C ALA A 534 19.69 -7.83 12.20
N GLY A 535 18.77 -8.65 11.70
CA GLY A 535 19.07 -9.64 10.66
C GLY A 535 18.93 -9.04 9.26
N LEU A 536 18.11 -8.01 9.10
CA LEU A 536 17.82 -7.34 7.83
C LEU A 536 17.98 -5.82 7.99
N TYR A 537 18.68 -5.22 7.03
CA TYR A 537 18.79 -3.77 6.84
C TYR A 537 18.18 -3.41 5.49
N GLN A 538 17.35 -2.37 5.47
CA GLN A 538 16.75 -1.81 4.27
C GLN A 538 16.94 -0.29 4.26
N LEU A 539 17.61 0.25 3.25
CA LEU A 539 17.80 1.70 3.10
C LEU A 539 16.78 2.28 2.13
N TYR A 540 16.12 3.35 2.55
CA TYR A 540 15.16 4.09 1.74
C TYR A 540 15.71 5.48 1.42
N GLU A 541 15.57 5.90 0.16
CA GLU A 541 15.84 7.24 -0.33
C GLU A 541 14.52 7.87 -0.77
N ASN A 542 14.16 9.02 -0.20
CA ASN A 542 12.90 9.72 -0.52
C ASN A 542 11.65 8.81 -0.45
N GLY A 543 11.67 7.83 0.48
CA GLY A 543 10.58 6.85 0.65
C GLY A 543 10.69 5.59 -0.23
N VAL A 544 11.61 5.55 -1.20
CA VAL A 544 11.83 4.41 -2.09
C VAL A 544 12.95 3.52 -1.57
N LEU A 545 12.73 2.21 -1.49
CA LEU A 545 13.75 1.23 -1.12
C LEU A 545 14.87 1.19 -2.16
N ILE A 546 16.11 1.50 -1.76
CA ILE A 546 17.28 1.53 -2.65
C ILE A 546 18.34 0.45 -2.33
N ASP A 547 18.32 -0.12 -1.13
CA ASP A 547 19.22 -1.21 -0.77
C ASP A 547 18.62 -2.15 0.28
N THR A 548 18.99 -3.42 0.25
CA THR A 548 18.62 -4.44 1.23
C THR A 548 19.80 -5.34 1.51
N GLN A 549 20.25 -5.40 2.77
CA GLN A 549 21.37 -6.22 3.20
C GLN A 549 20.94 -7.16 4.33
N TRP A 550 21.30 -8.43 4.22
CA TRP A 550 21.25 -9.36 5.34
C TRP A 550 22.49 -9.16 6.20
N LEU A 551 22.29 -8.94 7.50
CA LEU A 551 23.37 -8.66 8.43
C LEU A 551 23.60 -9.83 9.38
N THR A 552 24.86 -10.11 9.67
CA THR A 552 25.23 -11.08 10.70
C THR A 552 24.83 -10.53 12.06
N VAL A 553 24.03 -11.32 12.79
CA VAL A 553 23.58 -10.98 14.15
C VAL A 553 24.69 -11.34 15.14
N ASN A 554 25.29 -10.32 15.76
CA ASN A 554 26.34 -10.45 16.78
C ASN A 554 25.95 -9.74 18.09
N SER A 555 24.65 -9.67 18.40
CA SER A 555 24.12 -8.98 19.58
C SER A 555 24.88 -9.37 20.87
N PRO A 556 25.19 -8.41 21.77
CA PRO A 556 24.86 -6.98 21.71
C PRO A 556 25.97 -6.11 21.08
N ALA A 557 26.90 -6.71 20.33
CA ALA A 557 28.03 -5.97 19.75
C ALA A 557 27.58 -4.93 18.70
N ALA A 558 28.45 -3.98 18.41
CA ALA A 558 28.19 -2.99 17.37
C ALA A 558 27.98 -3.67 16.01
N GLN A 559 27.07 -3.13 15.21
CA GLN A 559 26.74 -3.60 13.88
C GLN A 559 26.77 -2.42 12.91
N THR A 560 27.27 -2.64 11.70
CA THR A 560 27.35 -1.62 10.65
C THR A 560 26.88 -2.18 9.32
N ALA A 561 26.30 -1.32 8.49
CA ALA A 561 25.98 -1.59 7.09
C ALA A 561 26.34 -0.35 6.27
N VAL A 562 26.82 -0.55 5.05
CA VAL A 562 27.26 0.54 4.16
C VAL A 562 26.57 0.37 2.82
N THR A 563 25.84 1.39 2.38
CA THR A 563 25.25 1.45 1.04
C THR A 563 26.02 2.47 0.20
N PRO A 564 26.70 2.04 -0.89
CA PRO A 564 27.31 2.96 -1.83
C PRO A 564 26.22 3.62 -2.71
N VAL A 565 26.07 4.93 -2.57
CA VAL A 565 25.21 5.76 -3.42
C VAL A 565 26.06 6.35 -4.54
N THR A 566 25.59 6.21 -5.77
CA THR A 566 26.30 6.70 -6.96
C THR A 566 25.34 7.39 -7.90
N TYR A 567 25.88 8.30 -8.70
CA TYR A 567 25.17 8.98 -9.78
C TYR A 567 23.93 9.77 -9.33
N ARG A 568 24.01 10.47 -8.20
CA ARG A 568 22.96 11.41 -7.78
C ARG A 568 23.17 12.77 -8.43
N GLU A 569 22.12 13.29 -9.05
CA GLU A 569 22.11 14.65 -9.60
C GLU A 569 22.10 15.68 -8.47
N ASN A 570 22.31 16.95 -8.81
CA ASN A 570 22.22 18.03 -7.83
C ASN A 570 20.83 18.08 -7.20
N GLY A 571 20.77 18.09 -5.88
CA GLY A 571 19.51 18.03 -5.15
C GLY A 571 19.67 17.61 -3.70
N THR A 572 18.52 17.44 -3.04
CA THR A 572 18.44 17.03 -1.63
C THR A 572 17.83 15.65 -1.53
N TYR A 573 18.55 14.72 -0.90
CA TYR A 573 18.16 13.32 -0.75
C TYR A 573 17.95 13.00 0.73
N ARG A 574 16.83 12.34 1.04
CA ARG A 574 16.46 11.96 2.42
C ARG A 574 16.58 10.47 2.60
N TYR A 575 17.44 10.04 3.51
CA TYR A 575 17.68 8.62 3.79
C TYR A 575 17.19 8.22 5.16
N HIS A 576 16.48 7.09 5.26
CA HIS A 576 16.23 6.40 6.51
C HIS A 576 16.37 4.89 6.30
N ALA A 577 16.65 4.14 7.35
CA ALA A 577 16.79 2.69 7.28
C ALA A 577 15.81 1.99 8.19
N ARG A 578 15.29 0.85 7.73
CA ARG A 578 14.51 -0.10 8.52
C ARG A 578 15.41 -1.28 8.88
N LEU A 579 15.45 -1.58 10.17
CA LEU A 579 16.18 -2.70 10.75
C LEU A 579 15.17 -3.72 11.24
N ALA A 580 15.26 -4.96 10.80
CA ALA A 580 14.36 -6.04 11.23
C ALA A 580 15.14 -7.22 11.81
N ASN A 581 14.59 -7.85 12.84
CA ASN A 581 14.97 -9.19 13.28
C ASN A 581 13.69 -10.01 13.51
N ALA A 582 13.83 -11.24 14.00
CA ALA A 582 12.69 -12.13 14.25
C ALA A 582 11.68 -11.60 15.28
N PHE A 583 12.00 -10.53 16.01
CA PHE A 583 11.19 -9.96 17.09
C PHE A 583 10.53 -8.62 16.71
N GLY A 584 10.73 -8.14 15.48
CA GLY A 584 10.14 -6.91 14.97
C GLY A 584 11.21 -5.95 14.46
N GLU A 585 10.87 -4.66 14.45
CA GLU A 585 11.55 -3.70 13.60
C GLU A 585 11.78 -2.35 14.29
N THR A 586 12.83 -1.67 13.85
CA THR A 586 13.09 -0.27 14.18
C THR A 586 13.46 0.52 12.94
N VAL A 587 13.21 1.83 12.99
CA VAL A 587 13.52 2.76 11.91
C VAL A 587 14.49 3.80 12.42
N THR A 588 15.53 4.09 11.65
CA THR A 588 16.51 5.14 11.99
C THR A 588 15.89 6.53 11.80
N PRO A 589 16.40 7.56 12.50
CA PRO A 589 16.17 8.93 12.08
C PRO A 589 16.58 9.15 10.62
N THR A 590 15.94 10.12 9.96
CA THR A 590 16.29 10.52 8.59
C THR A 590 17.58 11.34 8.57
N VAL A 591 18.52 10.99 7.69
CA VAL A 591 19.68 11.84 7.34
C VAL A 591 19.44 12.50 5.98
N ILE A 592 19.77 13.79 5.87
CA ILE A 592 19.62 14.58 4.66
C ILE A 592 21.00 14.75 4.02
N VAL A 593 21.10 14.45 2.73
CA VAL A 593 22.33 14.62 1.94
C VAL A 593 22.07 15.63 0.83
N GLU A 594 22.95 16.61 0.71
CA GLU A 594 22.93 17.59 -0.38
C GLU A 594 24.01 17.26 -1.42
N VAL A 595 23.60 17.25 -2.69
CA VAL A 595 24.47 17.10 -3.85
C VAL A 595 24.47 18.43 -4.60
N THR A 596 25.64 19.00 -4.83
CA THR A 596 25.77 20.34 -5.43
C THR A 596 26.78 20.42 -6.57
N GLU A 597 27.61 19.39 -6.75
CA GLU A 597 28.72 19.37 -7.71
C GLU A 597 28.66 18.15 -8.67
N ALA A 598 27.46 17.63 -8.96
CA ALA A 598 27.28 16.46 -9.84
C ALA A 598 27.35 16.79 -11.34
N SER A 599 26.85 17.96 -11.76
CA SER A 599 26.95 18.41 -13.16
C SER A 599 28.37 18.89 -13.50
N PRO A 600 28.79 18.91 -14.78
CA PRO A 600 30.15 19.33 -15.16
C PRO A 600 30.47 20.75 -14.67
N ALA A 601 31.72 21.02 -14.31
CA ALA A 601 32.09 22.36 -13.86
C ALA A 601 32.15 23.36 -15.02
N PRO A 602 32.02 24.67 -14.73
CA PRO A 602 32.18 25.71 -15.74
C PRO A 602 33.52 25.62 -16.47
N PHE A 603 33.48 25.85 -17.78
CA PHE A 603 34.63 25.78 -18.68
C PHE A 603 34.62 26.96 -19.65
N VAL A 604 35.75 27.20 -20.30
CA VAL A 604 35.91 28.29 -21.27
C VAL A 604 36.40 27.76 -22.60
N LEU A 605 36.04 28.46 -23.67
CA LEU A 605 36.61 28.26 -25.00
C LEU A 605 37.71 29.31 -25.26
N SER A 606 38.68 28.94 -26.08
CA SER A 606 39.68 29.85 -26.65
C SER A 606 40.07 29.40 -28.05
N HIS A 607 40.69 30.29 -28.83
CA HIS A 607 41.21 29.96 -30.16
C HIS A 607 42.65 30.44 -30.38
N ASP A 608 43.31 29.89 -31.40
CA ASP A 608 44.67 30.28 -31.81
C ASP A 608 44.72 31.10 -33.12
N ASN A 609 43.56 31.45 -33.69
CA ASN A 609 43.43 32.24 -34.93
C ASN A 609 43.89 33.71 -34.82
N TRP A 610 45.14 33.97 -34.43
CA TRP A 610 45.72 35.31 -34.33
C TRP A 610 46.06 35.93 -35.70
N ALA A 611 46.12 35.10 -36.75
CA ALA A 611 46.51 35.49 -38.10
C ALA A 611 45.32 35.64 -39.07
N GLY A 612 44.10 35.31 -38.65
CA GLY A 612 42.89 35.43 -39.48
C GLY A 612 42.86 34.48 -40.69
N SER A 613 43.58 33.34 -40.66
CA SER A 613 43.88 32.52 -41.84
C SER A 613 42.77 31.56 -42.29
N GLY A 614 41.75 31.33 -41.46
CA GLY A 614 40.71 30.32 -41.69
C GLY A 614 41.14 28.88 -41.32
N GLU A 615 42.36 28.74 -40.79
CA GLU A 615 42.97 27.51 -40.27
C GLU A 615 43.31 27.76 -38.79
N TYR A 616 42.53 27.18 -37.89
CA TYR A 616 42.70 27.44 -36.46
C TYR A 616 42.08 26.34 -35.60
N THR A 617 42.41 26.39 -34.33
CA THR A 617 42.00 25.46 -33.31
C THR A 617 41.05 26.16 -32.34
N VAL A 618 39.95 25.51 -31.99
CA VAL A 618 39.13 25.89 -30.83
C VAL A 618 39.44 24.91 -29.71
N THR A 619 39.88 25.45 -28.56
CA THR A 619 40.23 24.67 -27.37
C THR A 619 39.22 24.94 -26.28
N MET A 620 38.68 23.87 -25.71
CA MET A 620 37.93 23.91 -24.46
C MET A 620 38.88 23.63 -23.30
N ASN A 621 38.80 24.44 -22.25
CA ASN A 621 39.54 24.22 -21.00
C ASN A 621 38.61 24.35 -19.78
N MET A 622 38.61 23.31 -18.96
CA MET A 622 38.04 23.26 -17.61
C MET A 622 39.19 23.09 -16.62
N TRP A 623 39.35 24.03 -15.68
CA TRP A 623 40.56 24.08 -14.84
C TRP A 623 40.55 23.11 -13.65
N TRP A 624 39.37 22.87 -13.09
CA TRP A 624 39.13 21.97 -11.97
C TRP A 624 37.61 21.76 -11.86
N GLY A 625 37.18 20.60 -11.37
CA GLY A 625 35.76 20.35 -11.14
C GLY A 625 35.29 19.00 -11.67
N ARG A 626 33.98 18.77 -11.58
CA ARG A 626 33.35 17.59 -12.15
C ARG A 626 33.50 17.60 -13.66
N ASN A 627 34.03 16.52 -14.21
CA ASN A 627 34.29 16.37 -15.63
C ASN A 627 32.99 16.09 -16.40
N GLY A 628 33.00 16.44 -17.70
CA GLY A 628 32.06 15.90 -18.66
C GLY A 628 32.54 14.57 -19.22
N THR A 629 31.61 13.74 -19.68
CA THR A 629 31.90 12.53 -20.46
C THR A 629 31.59 12.72 -21.94
N THR A 630 30.89 13.79 -22.32
CA THR A 630 30.60 14.16 -23.71
C THR A 630 30.80 15.65 -23.94
N TYR A 631 31.58 16.01 -24.96
CA TYR A 631 31.75 17.37 -25.47
C TYR A 631 31.06 17.52 -26.82
N ARG A 632 30.40 18.66 -27.04
CA ARG A 632 29.76 19.03 -28.31
C ARG A 632 30.14 20.47 -28.66
N LEU A 633 30.66 20.71 -29.87
CA LEU A 633 30.98 22.06 -30.36
C LEU A 633 29.97 22.48 -31.43
N PHE A 634 29.45 23.70 -31.28
CA PHE A 634 28.53 24.31 -32.21
C PHE A 634 29.17 25.54 -32.86
N GLU A 635 29.07 25.64 -34.19
CA GLU A 635 29.45 26.82 -35.00
C GLU A 635 28.16 27.49 -35.48
N ASN A 636 27.93 28.74 -35.09
CA ASN A 636 26.72 29.51 -35.46
C ASN A 636 25.40 28.74 -35.16
N GLY A 637 25.39 27.97 -34.06
CA GLY A 637 24.26 27.14 -33.64
C GLY A 637 24.17 25.75 -34.28
N VAL A 638 25.09 25.41 -35.20
CA VAL A 638 25.14 24.10 -35.86
C VAL A 638 26.19 23.21 -35.20
N LEU A 639 25.82 22.00 -34.79
CA LEU A 639 26.74 21.02 -34.23
C LEU A 639 27.79 20.61 -35.28
N ILE A 640 29.07 20.81 -34.98
CA ILE A 640 30.19 20.51 -35.88
C ILE A 640 31.17 19.49 -35.34
N ASP A 641 31.18 19.22 -34.03
CA ASP A 641 32.06 18.22 -33.42
C ASP A 641 31.39 17.58 -32.20
N THR A 642 31.71 16.32 -31.93
CA THR A 642 31.27 15.58 -30.73
C THR A 642 32.37 14.60 -30.32
N GLN A 643 32.81 14.69 -29.07
CA GLN A 643 33.89 13.87 -28.53
C GLN A 643 33.47 13.22 -27.21
N ALA A 644 33.83 11.94 -27.02
CA ALA A 644 33.70 11.26 -25.74
C ALA A 644 34.95 11.50 -24.90
N LEU A 645 34.78 11.78 -23.61
CA LEU A 645 35.85 12.18 -22.71
C LEU A 645 35.93 11.24 -21.49
N PRO A 646 37.14 10.95 -20.97
CA PRO A 646 37.28 10.26 -19.70
C PRO A 646 36.89 11.17 -18.53
N ASP A 647 36.20 10.62 -17.53
CA ASP A 647 35.95 11.29 -16.26
C ASP A 647 37.16 11.11 -15.34
N GLN A 648 37.90 12.20 -15.12
CA GLN A 648 39.05 12.28 -14.22
C GLN A 648 38.81 13.29 -13.08
N SER A 649 37.54 13.49 -12.71
CA SER A 649 37.16 14.41 -11.63
C SER A 649 38.00 14.16 -10.36
N PRO A 650 38.50 15.21 -9.69
CA PRO A 650 38.24 16.63 -9.90
C PRO A 650 39.23 17.34 -10.86
N MET A 651 40.06 16.59 -11.60
CA MET A 651 41.15 17.17 -12.40
C MET A 651 40.61 18.05 -13.54
N GLY A 652 41.42 19.02 -13.97
CA GLY A 652 41.09 19.82 -15.15
C GLY A 652 40.96 18.95 -16.41
N GLN A 653 40.11 19.39 -17.33
CA GLN A 653 39.76 18.68 -18.56
C GLN A 653 39.93 19.62 -19.76
N SER A 654 40.51 19.14 -20.85
CA SER A 654 40.77 19.95 -22.05
C SER A 654 40.44 19.15 -23.31
N VAL A 655 39.88 19.83 -24.31
CA VAL A 655 39.47 19.23 -25.60
C VAL A 655 39.80 20.19 -26.72
N VAL A 656 40.17 19.63 -27.86
CA VAL A 656 40.64 20.38 -29.02
C VAL A 656 39.80 19.99 -30.24
N THR A 657 39.33 20.99 -30.99
CA THR A 657 38.73 20.82 -32.32
C THR A 657 39.53 21.64 -33.33
N GLU A 658 40.13 20.95 -34.30
CA GLU A 658 40.84 21.58 -35.42
C GLU A 658 39.84 21.99 -36.50
N LEU A 659 39.91 23.25 -36.96
CA LEU A 659 39.03 23.83 -37.96
C LEU A 659 39.84 24.28 -39.17
N HIS A 660 39.36 23.86 -40.34
CA HIS A 660 40.03 24.09 -41.62
C HIS A 660 39.09 24.78 -42.62
N GLY A 661 39.67 25.55 -43.54
CA GLY A 661 39.01 26.11 -44.71
C GLY A 661 37.87 27.08 -44.41
N ARG A 662 37.90 27.79 -43.28
CA ARG A 662 36.87 28.81 -42.99
C ARG A 662 37.05 30.03 -43.88
N SER A 663 35.95 30.45 -44.50
CA SER A 663 35.95 31.61 -45.40
C SER A 663 36.02 32.91 -44.58
N PRO A 664 36.40 34.04 -45.19
CA PRO A 664 36.38 35.34 -44.51
C PRO A 664 35.01 35.64 -43.90
N GLY A 665 34.98 35.97 -42.61
CA GLY A 665 33.73 36.10 -41.86
C GLY A 665 33.93 36.08 -40.34
N VAL A 666 32.82 36.21 -39.62
CA VAL A 666 32.76 36.12 -38.16
C VAL A 666 32.02 34.85 -37.78
N TYR A 667 32.64 34.02 -36.95
CA TYR A 667 32.11 32.74 -36.50
C TYR A 667 31.94 32.75 -34.98
N ALA A 668 30.78 32.30 -34.50
CA ALA A 668 30.51 32.15 -33.07
C ALA A 668 30.54 30.66 -32.69
N TYR A 669 31.41 30.31 -31.75
CA TYR A 669 31.56 28.95 -31.23
C TYR A 669 30.99 28.84 -29.83
N ARG A 670 30.13 27.86 -29.60
CA ARG A 670 29.56 27.52 -28.28
C ARG A 670 29.78 26.04 -28.05
N ALA A 671 30.17 25.66 -26.85
CA ALA A 671 30.36 24.26 -26.50
C ALA A 671 29.43 23.83 -25.37
N GLU A 672 29.08 22.56 -25.38
CA GLU A 672 28.36 21.87 -24.31
C GLU A 672 29.24 20.75 -23.77
N LEU A 673 29.35 20.69 -22.45
CA LEU A 673 30.00 19.62 -21.71
C LEU A 673 28.94 18.92 -20.87
N ALA A 674 28.73 17.62 -21.09
CA ALA A 674 27.68 16.84 -20.47
C ALA A 674 28.24 15.63 -19.71
N ASN A 675 27.62 15.28 -18.59
CA ASN A 675 27.81 14.00 -17.90
C ASN A 675 26.45 13.41 -17.50
N TYR A 676 26.45 12.42 -16.60
CA TYR A 676 25.23 11.75 -16.15
C TYR A 676 24.23 12.68 -15.43
N ALA A 677 24.69 13.80 -14.85
CA ALA A 677 23.90 14.72 -14.04
C ALA A 677 23.59 16.05 -14.75
N GLY A 678 23.77 16.12 -16.07
CA GLY A 678 23.35 17.26 -16.87
C GLY A 678 24.43 17.84 -17.77
N THR A 679 24.14 19.02 -18.31
CA THR A 679 24.94 19.69 -19.33
C THR A 679 25.24 21.11 -18.91
N VAL A 680 26.51 21.51 -18.99
CA VAL A 680 26.96 22.90 -18.85
C VAL A 680 27.37 23.42 -20.21
N THR A 681 27.10 24.70 -20.45
CA THR A 681 27.44 25.36 -21.71
C THR A 681 28.44 26.49 -21.47
N SER A 682 29.40 26.66 -22.36
CA SER A 682 30.24 27.85 -22.44
C SER A 682 29.49 29.10 -22.89
N GLU A 683 30.06 30.26 -22.57
CA GLU A 683 29.85 31.48 -23.36
C GLU A 683 30.32 31.28 -24.81
N ALA A 684 29.83 32.11 -25.72
CA ALA A 684 30.23 32.05 -27.12
C ALA A 684 31.60 32.69 -27.35
N GLU A 685 32.52 31.96 -27.97
CA GLU A 685 33.82 32.46 -28.42
C GLU A 685 33.73 32.91 -29.88
N THR A 686 34.10 34.15 -30.17
CA THR A 686 34.00 34.73 -31.51
C THR A 686 35.35 34.70 -32.21
N VAL A 687 35.39 34.13 -33.42
CA VAL A 687 36.60 34.09 -34.25
C VAL A 687 36.36 34.88 -35.54
N VAL A 688 37.31 35.76 -35.86
CA VAL A 688 37.33 36.53 -37.12
C VAL A 688 38.32 35.88 -38.09
N VAL A 689 37.87 35.62 -39.31
CA VAL A 689 38.70 35.18 -40.43
C VAL A 689 38.81 36.33 -41.42
N ASP A 690 40.04 36.76 -41.69
CA ASP A 690 40.32 37.89 -42.55
C ASP A 690 40.25 37.50 -44.02
N GLY A 691 39.80 38.43 -44.86
CA GLY A 691 39.94 38.30 -46.31
C GLY A 691 41.42 38.31 -46.68
N ALA A 692 41.83 37.44 -47.61
CA ALA A 692 43.16 37.55 -48.22
C ALA A 692 43.37 39.01 -48.66
N PRO A 693 44.52 39.64 -48.35
CA PRO A 693 44.82 40.97 -48.87
C PRO A 693 44.65 40.91 -50.38
N LEU A 694 43.77 41.76 -50.92
CA LEU A 694 43.73 41.99 -52.36
C LEU A 694 45.13 42.49 -52.74
N GLY A 695 45.90 41.64 -53.42
CA GLY A 695 47.22 42.00 -53.94
C GLY A 695 47.11 43.26 -54.81
N GLU A 696 48.11 44.12 -54.66
CA GLU A 696 48.28 45.42 -55.35
C GLU A 696 48.00 45.39 -56.86
#